data_AF-A0AAD5HA72-F1
#
_entry.id   AF-A0AAD5HA72-F1
#
_cell.length_a   1.000
_cell.length_b   1.000
_cell.length_c   1.000
_cell.angle_alpha   90.00
_cell.angle_beta   90.00
_cell.angle_gamma   90.00
#
_symmetry.space_group_name_H-M   'P 1'
#
loop_
_entity.id
_entity.type
_entity.pdbx_description
1 polymer ?
#
loop_
_entity_poly.entity_id
_entity_poly.type
_entity_poly.pdbx_seq_one_letter_code
_entity_poly.pdbx_strand_id
1 'polypeptide(L)'
;MQYYESAASQHGNALPALLGALLGALLTAALFGASSSLQSRAVTTWLGRWGLGHAAASLPVPAVNLRERLPWEPLLTDEEVQRALGYYGSGHSMRRVAAKLLAGQPINVATMGGSVTRGTGASKPAHTYASRFFQLLNASFPHRDHVFRNSGLGATTSPIFAGCTDQLVPPDVDVVVLEFTYNEAPGAGYSGAARRSFELLLRRLLHQPGPPALVMLHHYAWFMTRGDGQNAGLYYYAPEQQLTVMANYYDFPVVSMRSAVWRNMAAGVEGFRVDRVVPIHFLAVDPLAAPKGRESEYYYADPWVHPSDSGHQAMAEALMGPLQRALDELAAAGIAEGAAGAARAAAGTTAANPAAAAAQDRRAAAPAAAAGFEYAVYNASGFEWRPERPEGASFVEQKWGWSAYEPGDWVELELDTRAPAGANVSFGVLVWLSHLKSYERMGLADVECVSGCSCKPAKLNGRSDHRISVPFPLQFPVSQHEQCRIRVTISPEPGQTGEHKPERGVPPPLPPHLASFARLRERLPWEPLLTDEEVQRAQGYYGSGNSMRRVAAKLLAGQPIKVVTLGGSITRGTGATHPSLGYTSRFFSWINATFPHNGHSFINQGIGGTTSTIFMACVEQLVPPDTDIVTLEFTYNDEREGGYTKPSRKAFEQLLRKLLRLPSSPALVLLHHYAWGASYGPGHGKGLYFFPPEQELTTFATFYDIPVVSLRSAVWRNLAAGIEGFQLDKIVPNKPDSGPTVAAPEERHKYFYADFYLHPSDQGHKALAEALAGPLMRALGETAVERAAAAVAEHAAAGNGGAQEEVPGGPPDGPAPTEQSGGGSSLSSDGGGNGEEGVRADGEEGGSSSSSSSSSSGDGGGGSTSSSFGGTARADPRLEGLPPPMIPGNEEVTTVSCYMQQSFEPVVRNSSGSFAWRPERPGAADFVAQKWAWSGFTPGDWLELELDTRAPAPPGKPPPAGNSLVWLTSLRSYQHMGVASLACVSGCACKPSRLDATTPHLLSLFMPYVFEVTQHERCRLRITILPDAGQAPSGEHKFAVNAVVVARKPA
;
A
#
# COMPACT_ATOMS: atom_id res chain seq x y z
N MET A 1 4.22 85.87 5.82
CA MET A 1 3.48 85.16 6.90
C MET A 1 2.93 83.86 6.34
N GLN A 2 2.58 82.90 7.19
CA GLN A 2 2.16 81.54 6.80
C GLN A 2 0.62 81.42 6.74
N TYR A 3 0.08 80.57 5.85
CA TYR A 3 -0.70 79.34 6.14
C TYR A 3 -1.69 78.94 4.99
N TYR A 4 -1.46 77.74 4.39
CA TYR A 4 -2.43 76.64 4.10
C TYR A 4 -3.67 76.90 3.16
N GLU A 5 -4.20 75.96 2.34
CA GLU A 5 -3.82 74.55 2.00
C GLU A 5 -4.55 74.01 0.72
N SER A 6 -3.97 73.01 0.03
CA SER A 6 -4.62 71.99 -0.85
C SER A 6 -5.35 72.45 -2.16
N ALA A 7 -5.62 71.65 -3.22
CA ALA A 7 -5.15 70.33 -3.71
C ALA A 7 -5.37 70.25 -5.26
N ALA A 8 -4.82 69.25 -5.97
CA ALA A 8 -4.98 69.13 -7.44
C ALA A 8 -4.81 67.70 -8.03
N SER A 9 -5.71 67.34 -8.97
CA SER A 9 -5.55 66.44 -10.16
C SER A 9 -5.02 64.99 -9.96
N GLN A 10 -4.98 64.04 -10.92
CA GLN A 10 -5.37 63.97 -12.36
C GLN A 10 -5.58 62.48 -12.79
N HIS A 11 -6.14 62.22 -13.99
CA HIS A 11 -6.12 60.89 -14.65
C HIS A 11 -5.27 60.93 -15.94
N GLY A 12 -4.51 59.86 -16.25
CA GLY A 12 -3.99 59.59 -17.61
C GLY A 12 -2.71 58.74 -17.74
N ASN A 13 -2.73 57.81 -18.71
CA ASN A 13 -1.59 57.18 -19.41
C ASN A 13 -0.48 56.45 -18.63
N ALA A 14 -0.49 55.10 -18.67
CA ALA A 14 0.60 54.24 -18.16
C ALA A 14 1.41 53.48 -19.24
N LEU A 15 0.83 53.18 -20.41
CA LEU A 15 1.43 52.26 -21.40
C LEU A 15 2.76 52.75 -22.04
N PRO A 16 2.90 54.03 -22.46
CA PRO A 16 4.13 54.50 -23.10
C PRO A 16 5.35 54.49 -22.18
N ALA A 17 5.15 54.72 -20.89
CA ALA A 17 6.23 54.71 -19.89
C ALA A 17 6.84 53.30 -19.71
N LEU A 18 6.00 52.25 -19.81
CA LEU A 18 6.43 50.85 -19.71
C LEU A 18 7.32 50.42 -20.87
N LEU A 19 6.99 50.78 -22.12
CA LEU A 19 7.88 50.52 -23.26
C LEU A 19 9.19 51.32 -23.17
N GLY A 20 9.12 52.59 -22.74
CA GLY A 20 10.32 53.42 -22.55
C GLY A 20 11.29 52.84 -21.51
N ALA A 21 10.77 52.34 -20.39
CA ALA A 21 11.56 51.68 -19.35
C ALA A 21 12.24 50.38 -19.85
N LEU A 22 11.51 49.54 -20.59
CA LEU A 22 12.05 48.30 -21.17
C LEU A 22 13.16 48.56 -22.19
N LEU A 23 12.98 49.52 -23.10
CA LEU A 23 14.01 49.91 -24.07
C LEU A 23 15.25 50.52 -23.39
N GLY A 24 15.06 51.35 -22.35
CA GLY A 24 16.18 51.92 -21.58
C GLY A 24 17.00 50.86 -20.82
N ALA A 25 16.33 49.85 -20.25
CA ALA A 25 17.00 48.72 -19.59
C ALA A 25 17.80 47.85 -20.59
N LEU A 26 17.24 47.60 -21.78
CA LEU A 26 17.92 46.83 -22.83
C LEU A 26 19.15 47.56 -23.40
N LEU A 27 19.08 48.87 -23.64
CA LEU A 27 20.25 49.63 -24.10
C LEU A 27 21.36 49.74 -23.05
N THR A 28 21.01 49.86 -21.76
CA THR A 28 22.04 49.93 -20.70
C THR A 28 22.72 48.58 -20.45
N ALA A 29 21.99 47.46 -20.56
CA ALA A 29 22.57 46.13 -20.54
C ALA A 29 23.51 45.84 -21.73
N ALA A 30 23.25 46.45 -22.89
CA ALA A 30 24.07 46.26 -24.10
C ALA A 30 25.40 47.06 -24.10
N LEU A 31 25.54 48.08 -23.25
CA LEU A 31 26.70 49.00 -23.25
C LEU A 31 27.70 48.76 -22.11
N PHE A 32 27.32 48.05 -21.04
CA PHE A 32 28.21 47.74 -19.91
C PHE A 32 28.11 46.26 -19.50
N GLY A 33 28.97 45.43 -20.09
CA GLY A 33 29.11 44.02 -19.73
C GLY A 33 29.74 43.84 -18.35
N ALA A 34 28.91 43.58 -17.34
CA ALA A 34 29.34 43.29 -15.96
C ALA A 34 28.42 42.23 -15.30
N SER A 35 28.88 41.66 -14.19
CA SER A 35 28.33 40.44 -13.57
C SER A 35 26.86 40.53 -13.13
N SER A 36 26.13 39.45 -13.39
CA SER A 36 24.67 39.33 -13.22
C SER A 36 24.15 39.37 -11.77
N SER A 37 25.03 39.22 -10.77
CA SER A 37 24.65 39.24 -9.35
C SER A 37 24.14 40.60 -8.85
N LEU A 38 24.55 41.70 -9.50
CA LEU A 38 24.10 43.05 -9.14
C LEU A 38 22.72 43.40 -9.70
N GLN A 39 22.36 42.90 -10.88
CA GLN A 39 21.09 43.22 -11.54
C GLN A 39 19.87 42.66 -10.78
N SER A 40 19.99 41.46 -10.18
CA SER A 40 18.89 40.87 -9.40
C SER A 40 18.44 41.76 -8.23
N ARG A 41 19.37 42.41 -7.51
CA ARG A 41 19.03 43.36 -6.44
C ARG A 41 18.35 44.63 -6.97
N ALA A 42 18.78 45.14 -8.13
CA ALA A 42 18.18 46.32 -8.75
C ALA A 42 16.74 46.04 -9.22
N VAL A 43 16.50 44.92 -9.91
CA VAL A 43 15.17 44.54 -10.38
C VAL A 43 14.22 44.22 -9.21
N THR A 44 14.70 43.51 -8.18
CA THR A 44 13.88 43.18 -7.00
C THR A 44 13.51 44.42 -6.18
N THR A 45 14.41 45.40 -6.03
CA THR A 45 14.09 46.68 -5.37
C THR A 45 13.20 47.59 -6.22
N TRP A 46 13.26 47.48 -7.56
CA TRP A 46 12.34 48.19 -8.45
C TRP A 46 10.92 47.59 -8.40
N LEU A 47 10.76 46.27 -8.52
CA LEU A 47 9.47 45.59 -8.40
C LEU A 47 8.86 45.73 -7.00
N GLY A 48 9.70 45.69 -5.95
CA GLY A 48 9.27 45.93 -4.56
C GLY A 48 8.69 47.33 -4.34
N ARG A 49 9.11 48.36 -5.09
CA ARG A 49 8.55 49.72 -5.02
C ARG A 49 7.14 49.86 -5.60
N TRP A 50 6.66 48.89 -6.39
CA TRP A 50 5.33 48.91 -7.01
C TRP A 50 4.36 47.88 -6.40
N GLY A 51 4.74 47.17 -5.33
CA GLY A 51 3.87 46.22 -4.61
C GLY A 51 3.58 44.89 -5.33
N LEU A 52 3.91 44.77 -6.62
CA LEU A 52 3.60 43.60 -7.47
C LEU A 52 4.41 42.33 -7.14
N GLY A 53 5.42 42.41 -6.27
CA GLY A 53 6.37 41.32 -6.00
C GLY A 53 5.82 40.04 -5.36
N HIS A 54 4.56 40.02 -4.90
CA HIS A 54 3.94 38.86 -4.24
C HIS A 54 2.91 38.12 -5.12
N ALA A 55 2.57 38.62 -6.31
CA ALA A 55 1.50 38.07 -7.15
C ALA A 55 1.91 36.85 -8.01
N ALA A 56 3.16 36.39 -7.91
CA ALA A 56 3.75 35.38 -8.80
C ALA A 56 4.25 34.10 -8.07
N ALA A 57 3.78 33.85 -6.84
CA ALA A 57 4.06 32.63 -6.09
C ALA A 57 2.91 31.62 -6.21
N SER A 58 3.25 30.36 -6.55
CA SER A 58 2.35 29.19 -6.59
C SER A 58 0.96 29.45 -7.21
N LEU A 59 0.88 29.45 -8.54
CA LEU A 59 -0.40 29.15 -9.21
C LEU A 59 -0.87 27.75 -8.76
N PRO A 60 -2.14 27.57 -8.38
CA PRO A 60 -2.67 26.27 -8.00
C PRO A 60 -2.63 25.32 -9.20
N VAL A 61 -2.30 24.05 -8.95
CA VAL A 61 -2.53 22.99 -9.93
C VAL A 61 -4.05 22.86 -10.10
N PRO A 62 -4.61 22.97 -11.31
CA PRO A 62 -6.02 22.69 -11.51
C PRO A 62 -6.28 21.21 -11.19
N ALA A 63 -7.19 20.95 -10.26
CA ALA A 63 -7.63 19.58 -9.98
C ALA A 63 -8.23 18.98 -11.26
N VAL A 64 -7.65 17.87 -11.73
CA VAL A 64 -8.16 17.14 -12.89
C VAL A 64 -8.93 15.94 -12.38
N ASN A 65 -10.24 15.91 -12.61
CA ASN A 65 -11.02 14.68 -12.48
C ASN A 65 -11.03 13.96 -13.84
N LEU A 66 -10.51 12.74 -13.88
CA LEU A 66 -10.48 11.88 -15.08
C LEU A 66 -11.85 11.22 -15.33
N ARG A 67 -12.70 11.04 -14.30
CA ARG A 67 -14.05 10.49 -14.46
C ARG A 67 -14.92 11.38 -15.36
N GLU A 68 -14.83 12.69 -15.13
CA GLU A 68 -15.49 13.74 -15.93
C GLU A 68 -14.94 13.84 -17.37
N ARG A 69 -13.86 13.12 -17.69
CA ARG A 69 -13.22 13.08 -19.03
C ARG A 69 -13.29 11.71 -19.71
N LEU A 70 -14.06 10.77 -19.15
CA LEU A 70 -14.39 9.52 -19.82
C LEU A 70 -15.23 9.80 -21.08
N PRO A 71 -14.82 9.35 -22.28
CA PRO A 71 -15.57 9.59 -23.52
C PRO A 71 -16.75 8.62 -23.71
N TRP A 72 -17.28 8.08 -22.61
CA TRP A 72 -18.41 7.15 -22.53
C TRP A 72 -19.02 7.23 -21.12
N GLU A 73 -20.26 6.74 -20.95
CA GLU A 73 -20.92 6.71 -19.63
C GLU A 73 -20.21 5.73 -18.66
N PRO A 74 -19.77 6.15 -17.46
CA PRO A 74 -18.96 5.30 -16.58
C PRO A 74 -19.70 4.07 -16.07
N LEU A 75 -19.10 2.89 -16.21
CA LEU A 75 -19.67 1.62 -15.73
C LEU A 75 -19.31 1.35 -14.26
N LEU A 76 -18.10 1.72 -13.83
CA LEU A 76 -17.63 1.63 -12.44
C LEU A 76 -17.95 2.89 -11.64
N THR A 77 -18.33 2.72 -10.38
CA THR A 77 -18.43 3.85 -9.43
C THR A 77 -17.07 4.22 -8.86
N ASP A 78 -16.96 5.36 -8.19
CA ASP A 78 -15.68 5.84 -7.64
C ASP A 78 -15.13 4.93 -6.54
N GLU A 79 -16.03 4.36 -5.74
CA GLU A 79 -15.68 3.31 -4.78
C GLU A 79 -15.16 2.05 -5.44
N GLU A 80 -15.63 1.71 -6.63
CA GLU A 80 -15.18 0.53 -7.38
C GLU A 80 -13.81 0.77 -8.01
N VAL A 81 -13.52 1.99 -8.49
CA VAL A 81 -12.18 2.38 -8.96
C VAL A 81 -11.18 2.46 -7.81
N GLN A 82 -11.58 2.97 -6.63
CA GLN A 82 -10.73 2.92 -5.43
C GLN A 82 -10.53 1.48 -4.92
N ARG A 83 -11.58 0.64 -4.87
CA ARG A 83 -11.46 -0.78 -4.53
C ARG A 83 -10.61 -1.55 -5.53
N ALA A 84 -10.58 -1.13 -6.80
CA ALA A 84 -9.70 -1.68 -7.82
C ALA A 84 -8.21 -1.43 -7.52
N LEU A 85 -7.84 -0.34 -6.82
CA LEU A 85 -6.45 0.00 -6.52
C LEU A 85 -5.88 -0.92 -5.41
N GLY A 86 -5.60 -2.17 -5.80
CA GLY A 86 -5.10 -3.25 -4.96
C GLY A 86 -3.79 -2.93 -4.24
N TYR A 87 -2.93 -2.11 -4.87
CA TYR A 87 -1.73 -1.51 -4.27
C TYR A 87 -1.35 -0.26 -5.08
N TYR A 88 -0.77 0.76 -4.43
CA TYR A 88 -0.26 1.97 -5.12
C TYR A 88 1.26 2.12 -5.02
N GLY A 89 1.86 1.61 -3.93
CA GLY A 89 3.27 1.82 -3.61
C GLY A 89 3.60 3.27 -3.30
N SER A 90 4.84 3.66 -3.57
CA SER A 90 5.32 5.03 -3.40
C SER A 90 4.72 6.03 -4.39
N GLY A 91 4.03 5.59 -5.45
CA GLY A 91 3.44 6.47 -6.48
C GLY A 91 4.43 7.24 -7.35
N HIS A 92 5.75 7.16 -7.11
CA HIS A 92 6.77 7.98 -7.75
C HIS A 92 6.69 8.01 -9.28
N SER A 93 6.59 6.83 -9.90
CA SER A 93 6.52 6.69 -11.36
C SER A 93 5.21 7.25 -11.94
N MET A 94 4.08 7.06 -11.25
CA MET A 94 2.80 7.66 -11.66
C MET A 94 2.79 9.18 -11.50
N ARG A 95 3.41 9.73 -10.45
CA ARG A 95 3.58 11.19 -10.30
C ARG A 95 4.46 11.79 -11.41
N ARG A 96 5.50 11.06 -11.88
CA ARG A 96 6.28 11.46 -13.08
C ARG A 96 5.40 11.54 -14.34
N VAL A 97 4.57 10.53 -14.58
CA VAL A 97 3.65 10.50 -15.75
C VAL A 97 2.57 11.57 -15.64
N ALA A 98 1.96 11.74 -14.47
CA ALA A 98 0.97 12.78 -14.20
C ALA A 98 1.54 14.19 -14.41
N ALA A 99 2.77 14.46 -13.94
CA ALA A 99 3.46 15.73 -14.18
C ALA A 99 3.76 15.97 -15.67
N LYS A 100 4.17 14.93 -16.42
CA LYS A 100 4.40 15.01 -17.87
C LYS A 100 3.12 15.37 -18.64
N LEU A 101 2.00 14.74 -18.28
CA LEU A 101 0.67 15.02 -18.82
C LEU A 101 0.14 16.41 -18.46
N LEU A 102 0.28 16.85 -17.20
CA LEU A 102 -0.08 18.20 -16.76
C LEU A 102 0.77 19.29 -17.43
N ALA A 103 2.01 18.97 -17.81
CA ALA A 103 2.88 19.85 -18.61
C ALA A 103 2.56 19.83 -20.12
N GLY A 104 1.52 19.10 -20.56
CA GLY A 104 1.12 19.00 -21.97
C GLY A 104 2.12 18.26 -22.86
N GLN A 105 3.00 17.44 -22.30
CA GLN A 105 4.02 16.70 -23.04
C GLN A 105 3.50 15.32 -23.49
N PRO A 106 3.96 14.80 -24.64
CA PRO A 106 3.49 13.52 -25.14
C PRO A 106 3.90 12.34 -24.27
N ILE A 107 2.99 11.37 -24.08
CA ILE A 107 3.29 10.05 -23.52
C ILE A 107 3.30 8.91 -24.55
N ASN A 108 4.21 7.97 -24.33
CA ASN A 108 4.28 6.67 -24.98
C ASN A 108 3.67 5.59 -24.06
N VAL A 109 2.60 4.91 -24.49
CA VAL A 109 1.87 3.91 -23.71
C VAL A 109 1.94 2.54 -24.37
N ALA A 110 2.32 1.51 -23.61
CA ALA A 110 2.28 0.13 -24.06
C ALA A 110 1.44 -0.78 -23.16
N THR A 111 0.93 -1.86 -23.72
CA THR A 111 0.28 -2.95 -22.97
C THR A 111 0.88 -4.30 -23.36
N MET A 112 1.21 -5.12 -22.37
CA MET A 112 1.75 -6.47 -22.52
C MET A 112 0.87 -7.46 -21.75
N GLY A 113 0.59 -8.61 -22.35
CA GLY A 113 -0.27 -9.60 -21.72
C GLY A 113 -0.95 -10.57 -22.68
N GLY A 114 -1.98 -11.24 -22.18
CA GLY A 114 -2.63 -12.38 -22.82
C GLY A 114 -3.56 -12.07 -24.00
N SER A 115 -4.53 -12.98 -24.21
CA SER A 115 -5.61 -12.81 -25.20
C SER A 115 -6.59 -11.70 -24.81
N VAL A 116 -6.76 -11.42 -23.51
CA VAL A 116 -7.52 -10.27 -23.01
C VAL A 116 -6.82 -8.97 -23.39
N THR A 117 -5.49 -8.86 -23.22
CA THR A 117 -4.71 -7.70 -23.70
C THR A 117 -4.83 -7.51 -25.21
N ARG A 118 -4.75 -8.60 -25.99
CA ARG A 118 -4.98 -8.55 -27.44
C ARG A 118 -6.36 -7.99 -27.82
N GLY A 119 -7.34 -8.05 -26.91
CA GLY A 119 -8.69 -7.53 -27.12
C GLY A 119 -9.74 -8.61 -27.44
N THR A 120 -9.45 -9.88 -27.14
CA THR A 120 -10.40 -10.97 -27.38
C THR A 120 -11.62 -10.80 -26.47
N GLY A 121 -12.82 -10.90 -27.05
CA GLY A 121 -14.10 -10.68 -26.36
C GLY A 121 -14.73 -9.31 -26.61
N ALA A 122 -13.94 -8.29 -26.97
CA ALA A 122 -14.46 -7.02 -27.50
C ALA A 122 -15.07 -7.21 -28.90
N SER A 123 -16.15 -6.48 -29.20
CA SER A 123 -16.79 -6.49 -30.52
C SER A 123 -15.97 -5.76 -31.59
N LYS A 124 -15.12 -4.81 -31.17
CA LYS A 124 -14.28 -3.97 -32.04
C LYS A 124 -12.96 -3.64 -31.34
N PRO A 125 -11.84 -3.45 -32.07
CA PRO A 125 -10.55 -3.07 -31.47
C PRO A 125 -10.62 -1.82 -30.58
N ALA A 126 -11.45 -0.83 -30.97
CA ALA A 126 -11.66 0.40 -30.21
C ALA A 126 -12.33 0.18 -28.84
N HIS A 127 -13.06 -0.91 -28.64
CA HIS A 127 -13.77 -1.20 -27.38
C HIS A 127 -12.90 -1.98 -26.38
N THR A 128 -11.72 -2.46 -26.79
CA THR A 128 -10.78 -3.19 -25.93
C THR A 128 -10.27 -2.32 -24.79
N TYR A 129 -9.99 -2.91 -23.62
CA TYR A 129 -9.59 -2.14 -22.43
C TYR A 129 -8.34 -1.28 -22.68
N ALA A 130 -7.40 -1.80 -23.48
CA ALA A 130 -6.15 -1.11 -23.79
C ALA A 130 -6.38 0.10 -24.71
N SER A 131 -7.24 -0.02 -25.73
CA SER A 131 -7.62 1.12 -26.58
C SER A 131 -8.50 2.12 -25.85
N ARG A 132 -9.43 1.68 -25.01
CA ARG A 132 -10.25 2.54 -24.15
C ARG A 132 -9.40 3.34 -23.16
N PHE A 133 -8.45 2.72 -22.47
CA PHE A 133 -7.54 3.43 -21.56
C PHE A 133 -6.75 4.54 -22.30
N PHE A 134 -6.29 4.28 -23.53
CA PHE A 134 -5.64 5.31 -24.34
C PHE A 134 -6.61 6.40 -24.86
N GLN A 135 -7.88 6.07 -25.13
CA GLN A 135 -8.91 7.07 -25.45
C GLN A 135 -9.17 8.00 -24.26
N LEU A 136 -9.25 7.48 -23.02
CA LEU A 136 -9.35 8.28 -21.81
C LEU A 136 -8.14 9.21 -21.65
N LEU A 137 -6.92 8.71 -21.88
CA LEU A 137 -5.70 9.53 -21.82
C LEU A 137 -5.71 10.66 -22.85
N ASN A 138 -6.13 10.38 -24.09
CA ASN A 138 -6.22 11.39 -25.15
C ASN A 138 -7.38 12.38 -24.97
N ALA A 139 -8.51 11.95 -24.40
CA ALA A 139 -9.61 12.84 -24.03
C ALA A 139 -9.23 13.74 -22.84
N SER A 140 -8.45 13.20 -21.89
CA SER A 140 -8.02 13.93 -20.69
C SER A 140 -6.88 14.91 -20.95
N PHE A 141 -5.94 14.53 -21.81
CA PHE A 141 -4.73 15.28 -22.16
C PHE A 141 -4.47 15.18 -23.67
N PRO A 142 -5.15 15.98 -24.51
CA PRO A 142 -5.03 15.87 -25.96
C PRO A 142 -3.64 16.31 -26.45
N HIS A 143 -2.85 15.37 -26.97
CA HIS A 143 -1.59 15.66 -27.65
C HIS A 143 -1.44 14.79 -28.90
N ARG A 144 -1.11 15.41 -30.06
CA ARG A 144 -1.08 14.73 -31.36
C ARG A 144 0.01 13.64 -31.45
N ASP A 145 1.11 13.83 -30.72
CA ASP A 145 2.29 12.96 -30.72
C ASP A 145 2.22 11.89 -29.61
N HIS A 146 1.03 11.57 -29.10
CA HIS A 146 0.80 10.42 -28.22
C HIS A 146 0.89 9.10 -28.99
N VAL A 147 1.63 8.14 -28.45
CA VAL A 147 1.81 6.81 -29.06
C VAL A 147 1.21 5.73 -28.18
N PHE A 148 0.44 4.82 -28.79
CA PHE A 148 -0.10 3.64 -28.12
C PHE A 148 0.30 2.36 -28.85
N ARG A 149 0.74 1.36 -28.07
CA ARG A 149 1.11 0.04 -28.57
C ARG A 149 0.45 -1.07 -27.77
N ASN A 150 -0.45 -1.82 -28.41
CA ASN A 150 -0.94 -3.08 -27.89
C ASN A 150 -0.01 -4.23 -28.36
N SER A 151 0.66 -4.87 -27.41
CA SER A 151 1.56 -6.02 -27.65
C SER A 151 0.97 -7.32 -27.08
N GLY A 152 -0.36 -7.44 -27.01
CA GLY A 152 -1.07 -8.61 -26.48
C GLY A 152 -0.92 -9.89 -27.31
N LEU A 153 -0.45 -10.96 -26.67
CA LEU A 153 -0.23 -12.27 -27.28
C LEU A 153 -1.16 -13.31 -26.67
N GLY A 154 -2.08 -13.83 -27.49
CA GLY A 154 -3.09 -14.79 -27.07
C GLY A 154 -2.47 -16.06 -26.49
N ALA A 155 -3.07 -16.57 -25.40
CA ALA A 155 -2.62 -17.75 -24.66
C ALA A 155 -1.13 -17.76 -24.25
N THR A 156 -0.49 -16.58 -24.15
CA THR A 156 0.97 -16.47 -23.94
C THR A 156 1.31 -16.05 -22.51
N THR A 157 2.31 -16.71 -21.91
CA THR A 157 2.81 -16.47 -20.55
C THR A 157 4.05 -15.57 -20.52
N SER A 158 4.41 -15.03 -19.34
CA SER A 158 5.51 -14.07 -19.21
C SER A 158 6.90 -14.49 -19.72
N PRO A 159 7.34 -15.78 -19.78
CA PRO A 159 8.63 -16.16 -20.35
C PRO A 159 8.89 -15.64 -21.78
N ILE A 160 7.87 -15.62 -22.64
CA ILE A 160 8.02 -15.12 -24.02
C ILE A 160 8.17 -13.60 -24.04
N PHE A 161 7.40 -12.89 -23.21
CA PHE A 161 7.51 -11.44 -23.04
C PHE A 161 8.84 -11.02 -22.40
N ALA A 162 9.35 -11.80 -21.44
CA ALA A 162 10.68 -11.61 -20.86
C ALA A 162 11.77 -11.79 -21.93
N GLY A 163 11.67 -12.82 -22.77
CA GLY A 163 12.62 -13.05 -23.87
C GLY A 163 12.62 -11.93 -24.92
N CYS A 164 11.43 -11.46 -25.32
CA CYS A 164 11.22 -10.54 -26.43
C CYS A 164 10.94 -9.08 -26.02
N THR A 165 11.24 -8.67 -24.78
CA THR A 165 10.85 -7.36 -24.22
C THR A 165 11.17 -6.19 -25.15
N ASP A 166 12.41 -6.13 -25.65
CA ASP A 166 12.94 -5.01 -26.46
C ASP A 166 12.32 -4.92 -27.87
N GLN A 167 11.63 -5.99 -28.32
CA GLN A 167 10.88 -5.99 -29.58
C GLN A 167 9.41 -5.58 -29.37
N LEU A 168 8.87 -5.80 -28.16
CA LEU A 168 7.46 -5.65 -27.81
C LEU A 168 7.14 -4.30 -27.13
N VAL A 169 8.12 -3.69 -26.46
CA VAL A 169 8.04 -2.38 -25.80
C VAL A 169 9.27 -1.56 -26.22
N PRO A 170 9.10 -0.33 -26.75
CA PRO A 170 10.23 0.51 -27.15
C PRO A 170 10.91 1.13 -25.90
N PRO A 171 12.19 1.54 -25.99
CA PRO A 171 13.00 1.96 -24.83
C PRO A 171 12.66 3.37 -24.29
N ASP A 172 11.74 4.08 -24.92
CA ASP A 172 11.26 5.43 -24.59
C ASP A 172 9.80 5.43 -24.07
N VAL A 173 9.32 4.28 -23.58
CA VAL A 173 7.96 4.13 -23.05
C VAL A 173 7.76 4.83 -21.70
N ASP A 174 6.65 5.56 -21.52
CA ASP A 174 6.29 6.20 -20.25
C ASP A 174 5.47 5.29 -19.34
N VAL A 175 4.56 4.48 -19.92
CA VAL A 175 3.64 3.61 -19.17
C VAL A 175 3.58 2.23 -19.81
N VAL A 176 3.71 1.17 -19.00
CA VAL A 176 3.49 -0.23 -19.42
C VAL A 176 2.45 -0.89 -18.50
N VAL A 177 1.29 -1.26 -19.06
CA VAL A 177 0.30 -2.08 -18.34
C VAL A 177 0.60 -3.56 -18.58
N LEU A 178 0.65 -4.34 -17.50
CA LEU A 178 0.97 -5.77 -17.49
C LEU A 178 -0.28 -6.58 -17.07
N GLU A 179 -0.84 -7.38 -17.99
CA GLU A 179 -1.97 -8.27 -17.70
C GLU A 179 -1.59 -9.72 -18.02
N PHE A 180 -1.26 -10.49 -16.99
CA PHE A 180 -0.79 -11.86 -17.12
C PHE A 180 -1.53 -12.84 -16.22
N THR A 181 -2.60 -12.40 -15.57
CA THR A 181 -3.03 -12.99 -14.30
C THR A 181 -3.67 -14.35 -14.49
N TYR A 182 -4.47 -14.50 -15.54
CA TYR A 182 -5.03 -15.80 -15.92
C TYR A 182 -4.03 -16.68 -16.69
N ASN A 183 -3.07 -16.09 -17.40
CA ASN A 183 -2.08 -16.85 -18.18
C ASN A 183 -1.00 -17.50 -17.30
N GLU A 184 -0.56 -16.81 -16.25
CA GLU A 184 0.45 -17.29 -15.33
C GLU A 184 -0.02 -18.48 -14.49
N ALA A 185 0.84 -19.48 -14.34
CA ALA A 185 0.46 -20.72 -13.64
C ALA A 185 0.05 -20.46 -12.18
N PRO A 186 -1.14 -20.91 -11.73
CA PRO A 186 -1.66 -20.59 -10.39
C PRO A 186 -0.85 -21.28 -9.28
N GLY A 187 -0.49 -22.56 -9.48
CA GLY A 187 0.28 -23.36 -8.51
C GLY A 187 1.80 -23.17 -8.56
N ALA A 188 2.33 -22.17 -9.28
CA ALA A 188 3.77 -21.93 -9.32
C ALA A 188 4.28 -21.37 -7.98
N GLY A 189 5.38 -21.91 -7.47
CA GLY A 189 6.13 -21.29 -6.37
C GLY A 189 7.00 -20.12 -6.87
N TYR A 190 7.37 -19.21 -5.97
CA TYR A 190 8.22 -18.04 -6.29
C TYR A 190 9.57 -18.40 -6.94
N SER A 191 10.21 -19.49 -6.50
CA SER A 191 11.45 -20.01 -7.11
C SER A 191 11.23 -20.84 -8.38
N GLY A 192 9.99 -21.00 -8.83
CA GLY A 192 9.62 -21.72 -10.06
C GLY A 192 10.10 -20.99 -11.32
N ALA A 193 10.10 -21.70 -12.46
CA ALA A 193 10.51 -21.12 -13.74
C ALA A 193 9.59 -19.95 -14.14
N ALA A 194 8.26 -20.12 -14.09
CA ALA A 194 7.28 -19.09 -14.44
C ALA A 194 7.49 -17.79 -13.65
N ARG A 195 7.65 -17.87 -12.32
CA ARG A 195 7.85 -16.68 -11.47
C ARG A 195 9.19 -16.00 -11.69
N ARG A 196 10.28 -16.76 -11.89
CA ARG A 196 11.58 -16.16 -12.28
C ARG A 196 11.54 -15.51 -13.66
N SER A 197 10.77 -16.05 -14.60
CA SER A 197 10.52 -15.40 -15.89
C SER A 197 9.66 -14.14 -15.78
N PHE A 198 8.64 -14.15 -14.92
CA PHE A 198 7.83 -12.96 -14.63
C PHE A 198 8.68 -11.84 -14.02
N GLU A 199 9.49 -12.17 -13.01
CA GLU A 199 10.46 -11.26 -12.41
C GLU A 199 11.51 -10.76 -13.43
N LEU A 200 11.97 -11.62 -14.35
CA LEU A 200 12.89 -11.21 -15.43
C LEU A 200 12.24 -10.18 -16.38
N LEU A 201 10.95 -10.30 -16.70
CA LEU A 201 10.20 -9.30 -17.46
C LEU A 201 10.14 -7.96 -16.70
N LEU A 202 9.75 -7.97 -15.42
CA LEU A 202 9.73 -6.76 -14.57
C LEU A 202 11.12 -6.10 -14.54
N ARG A 203 12.17 -6.89 -14.31
CA ARG A 203 13.54 -6.39 -14.24
C ARG A 203 14.02 -5.83 -15.58
N ARG A 204 13.68 -6.45 -16.72
CA ARG A 204 14.05 -5.93 -18.05
C ARG A 204 13.41 -4.56 -18.31
N LEU A 205 12.11 -4.42 -18.05
CA LEU A 205 11.41 -3.14 -18.18
C LEU A 205 12.01 -2.07 -17.25
N LEU A 206 12.24 -2.39 -15.96
CA LEU A 206 12.79 -1.47 -14.97
C LEU A 206 14.30 -1.18 -15.12
N HIS A 207 15.00 -1.81 -16.07
CA HIS A 207 16.39 -1.50 -16.42
C HIS A 207 16.52 -0.78 -17.78
N GLN A 208 15.40 -0.36 -18.41
CA GLN A 208 15.44 0.52 -19.58
C GLN A 208 15.96 1.92 -19.19
N PRO A 209 16.63 2.66 -20.10
CA PRO A 209 17.27 3.95 -19.77
C PRO A 209 16.30 5.00 -19.23
N GLY A 210 15.07 5.04 -19.76
CA GLY A 210 13.92 5.67 -19.11
C GLY A 210 12.98 4.57 -18.60
N PRO A 211 13.03 4.20 -17.31
CA PRO A 211 12.20 3.10 -16.81
C PRO A 211 10.71 3.54 -16.78
N PRO A 212 9.79 2.80 -17.42
CA PRO A 212 8.37 3.16 -17.44
C PRO A 212 7.72 3.10 -16.06
N ALA A 213 6.60 3.81 -15.92
CA ALA A 213 5.61 3.48 -14.91
C ALA A 213 4.94 2.14 -15.27
N LEU A 214 5.23 1.11 -14.48
CA LEU A 214 4.53 -0.17 -14.58
C LEU A 214 3.19 -0.09 -13.86
N VAL A 215 2.15 -0.71 -14.43
CA VAL A 215 0.87 -0.94 -13.76
C VAL A 215 0.49 -2.40 -13.95
N MET A 216 0.33 -3.14 -12.85
CA MET A 216 -0.22 -4.49 -12.90
C MET A 216 -1.73 -4.42 -13.09
N LEU A 217 -2.29 -5.16 -14.03
CA LEU A 217 -3.73 -5.36 -14.17
C LEU A 217 -4.07 -6.83 -13.91
N HIS A 218 -4.81 -7.06 -12.83
CA HIS A 218 -5.37 -8.35 -12.48
C HIS A 218 -6.77 -8.50 -13.07
N HIS A 219 -6.82 -9.05 -14.29
CA HIS A 219 -8.03 -9.61 -14.86
C HIS A 219 -8.54 -10.78 -13.98
N TYR A 220 -9.85 -10.85 -13.78
CA TYR A 220 -10.51 -11.92 -13.05
C TYR A 220 -11.32 -12.80 -14.01
N ALA A 221 -11.13 -14.11 -13.96
CA ALA A 221 -11.67 -15.09 -14.91
C ALA A 221 -12.76 -15.97 -14.26
N TRP A 222 -13.94 -15.40 -14.00
CA TRP A 222 -15.03 -15.99 -13.20
C TRP A 222 -15.27 -17.49 -13.44
N PHE A 223 -15.46 -17.90 -14.69
CA PHE A 223 -15.79 -19.29 -15.03
C PHE A 223 -14.65 -20.29 -14.80
N MET A 224 -13.41 -19.82 -14.61
CA MET A 224 -12.23 -20.66 -14.40
C MET A 224 -11.67 -20.56 -12.97
N THR A 225 -12.17 -19.65 -12.14
CA THR A 225 -11.87 -19.61 -10.70
C THR A 225 -12.73 -20.65 -9.96
N ARG A 226 -12.23 -21.89 -9.91
CA ARG A 226 -12.93 -23.05 -9.32
C ARG A 226 -12.14 -23.62 -8.13
N GLY A 227 -12.86 -24.21 -7.16
CA GLY A 227 -12.26 -24.83 -5.96
C GLY A 227 -13.12 -24.66 -4.71
N ASP A 228 -12.77 -25.38 -3.63
CA ASP A 228 -13.42 -25.32 -2.31
C ASP A 228 -14.97 -25.40 -2.33
N GLY A 229 -15.51 -26.20 -3.26
CA GLY A 229 -16.96 -26.40 -3.45
C GLY A 229 -17.59 -25.49 -4.53
N GLN A 230 -16.88 -24.47 -5.00
CA GLN A 230 -17.36 -23.55 -6.05
C GLN A 230 -16.97 -24.03 -7.45
N ASN A 231 -17.96 -24.08 -8.35
CA ASN A 231 -17.77 -24.41 -9.77
C ASN A 231 -17.33 -23.22 -10.63
N ALA A 232 -17.45 -21.99 -10.11
CA ALA A 232 -17.01 -20.72 -10.69
C ALA A 232 -16.99 -19.64 -9.60
N GLY A 233 -16.35 -18.49 -9.85
CA GLY A 233 -16.42 -17.32 -8.98
C GLY A 233 -15.66 -17.45 -7.65
N LEU A 234 -14.70 -18.37 -7.51
CA LEU A 234 -13.87 -18.47 -6.30
C LEU A 234 -12.99 -17.23 -6.15
N TYR A 235 -13.19 -16.44 -5.10
CA TYR A 235 -12.51 -15.14 -4.95
C TYR A 235 -10.97 -15.27 -4.85
N TYR A 236 -10.46 -16.20 -4.05
CA TYR A 236 -9.03 -16.25 -3.69
C TYR A 236 -8.17 -17.12 -4.63
N TYR A 237 -8.63 -17.38 -5.85
CA TYR A 237 -7.90 -18.16 -6.85
C TYR A 237 -6.55 -17.50 -7.22
N ALA A 238 -5.48 -18.29 -7.20
CA ALA A 238 -4.12 -17.87 -7.58
C ALA A 238 -4.02 -17.62 -9.11
N PRO A 239 -3.03 -16.86 -9.64
CA PRO A 239 -1.79 -16.39 -9.03
C PRO A 239 -1.80 -14.94 -8.49
N GLU A 240 -2.95 -14.25 -8.47
CA GLU A 240 -3.06 -12.81 -8.20
C GLU A 240 -2.19 -12.33 -7.02
N GLN A 241 -2.28 -13.01 -5.88
CA GLN A 241 -1.56 -12.65 -4.65
C GLN A 241 -0.03 -12.65 -4.84
N GLN A 242 0.50 -13.62 -5.60
CA GLN A 242 1.94 -13.74 -5.80
C GLN A 242 2.48 -12.64 -6.72
N LEU A 243 1.73 -12.30 -7.76
CA LEU A 243 2.06 -11.22 -8.69
C LEU A 243 1.92 -9.84 -8.02
N THR A 244 0.92 -9.66 -7.15
CA THR A 244 0.80 -8.48 -6.27
C THR A 244 2.03 -8.35 -5.36
N VAL A 245 2.52 -9.43 -4.74
CA VAL A 245 3.74 -9.38 -3.90
C VAL A 245 5.00 -9.02 -4.71
N MET A 246 5.07 -9.37 -5.99
CA MET A 246 6.15 -8.90 -6.88
C MET A 246 6.03 -7.40 -7.18
N ALA A 247 4.82 -6.89 -7.40
CA ALA A 247 4.57 -5.45 -7.54
C ALA A 247 4.91 -4.66 -6.25
N ASN A 248 4.62 -5.24 -5.07
CA ASN A 248 5.05 -4.69 -3.78
C ASN A 248 6.59 -4.60 -3.67
N TYR A 249 7.32 -5.63 -4.12
CA TYR A 249 8.79 -5.67 -4.08
C TYR A 249 9.42 -4.61 -5.00
N TYR A 250 8.91 -4.51 -6.23
CA TYR A 250 9.39 -3.58 -7.24
C TYR A 250 8.81 -2.17 -7.11
N ASP A 251 7.82 -1.97 -6.24
CA ASP A 251 7.19 -0.69 -5.89
C ASP A 251 6.49 0.00 -7.07
N PHE A 252 5.46 -0.67 -7.62
CA PHE A 252 4.59 -0.11 -8.66
C PHE A 252 3.10 -0.51 -8.47
N PRO A 253 2.13 0.29 -8.97
CA PRO A 253 0.71 0.05 -8.74
C PRO A 253 0.14 -1.28 -9.24
N VAL A 254 -0.92 -1.73 -8.56
CA VAL A 254 -1.73 -2.90 -8.89
C VAL A 254 -3.20 -2.50 -8.97
N VAL A 255 -3.84 -2.86 -10.09
CA VAL A 255 -5.27 -2.72 -10.33
C VAL A 255 -5.89 -4.12 -10.38
N SER A 256 -6.90 -4.40 -9.55
CA SER A 256 -7.55 -5.71 -9.41
C SER A 256 -9.04 -5.64 -9.73
N MET A 257 -9.42 -6.28 -10.84
CA MET A 257 -10.83 -6.41 -11.21
C MET A 257 -11.59 -7.28 -10.20
N ARG A 258 -10.91 -8.24 -9.57
CA ARG A 258 -11.48 -9.04 -8.49
C ARG A 258 -11.98 -8.15 -7.35
N SER A 259 -11.13 -7.24 -6.84
CA SER A 259 -11.50 -6.33 -5.74
C SER A 259 -12.57 -5.32 -6.16
N ALA A 260 -12.58 -4.91 -7.43
CA ALA A 260 -13.55 -3.97 -7.98
C ALA A 260 -14.96 -4.59 -8.18
N VAL A 261 -15.06 -5.67 -8.96
CA VAL A 261 -16.32 -6.14 -9.56
C VAL A 261 -16.81 -7.51 -9.08
N TRP A 262 -16.06 -8.26 -8.27
CA TRP A 262 -16.52 -9.60 -7.83
C TRP A 262 -17.86 -9.54 -7.08
N ARG A 263 -18.07 -8.53 -6.22
CA ARG A 263 -19.34 -8.35 -5.50
C ARG A 263 -20.51 -8.16 -6.49
N ASN A 264 -20.29 -7.37 -7.54
CA ASN A 264 -21.27 -7.08 -8.58
C ASN A 264 -21.62 -8.35 -9.39
N MET A 265 -20.61 -9.16 -9.73
CA MET A 265 -20.79 -10.45 -10.39
C MET A 265 -21.58 -11.43 -9.51
N ALA A 266 -21.21 -11.57 -8.24
CA ALA A 266 -21.85 -12.47 -7.28
C ALA A 266 -23.31 -12.08 -6.98
N ALA A 267 -23.65 -10.80 -7.06
CA ALA A 267 -25.02 -10.28 -6.89
C ALA A 267 -25.83 -10.20 -8.22
N GLY A 268 -25.23 -10.54 -9.37
CA GLY A 268 -25.89 -10.46 -10.68
C GLY A 268 -26.24 -9.03 -11.11
N VAL A 269 -25.44 -8.05 -10.70
CA VAL A 269 -25.63 -6.62 -11.02
C VAL A 269 -25.50 -6.40 -12.53
N GLU A 270 -26.28 -5.47 -13.06
CA GLU A 270 -26.28 -5.15 -14.49
C GLU A 270 -24.94 -4.58 -14.94
N GLY A 271 -24.46 -5.02 -16.11
CA GLY A 271 -23.10 -4.77 -16.61
C GLY A 271 -22.06 -5.75 -16.08
N PHE A 272 -22.39 -6.50 -15.02
CA PHE A 272 -21.49 -7.44 -14.35
C PHE A 272 -22.03 -8.88 -14.31
N ARG A 273 -23.13 -9.18 -15.01
CA ARG A 273 -23.74 -10.52 -14.94
C ARG A 273 -22.86 -11.61 -15.53
N VAL A 274 -23.01 -12.80 -14.95
CA VAL A 274 -22.19 -14.00 -15.18
C VAL A 274 -23.02 -15.29 -15.33
N ASP A 275 -24.35 -15.19 -15.37
CA ASP A 275 -25.28 -16.27 -15.71
C ASP A 275 -25.38 -16.52 -17.23
N ARG A 276 -24.92 -15.56 -18.05
CA ARG A 276 -24.81 -15.64 -19.52
C ARG A 276 -23.52 -15.02 -20.03
N VAL A 277 -23.25 -15.22 -21.32
CA VAL A 277 -22.08 -14.73 -22.06
C VAL A 277 -22.50 -14.09 -23.38
N VAL A 278 -21.77 -13.06 -23.83
CA VAL A 278 -22.03 -12.30 -25.07
C VAL A 278 -21.40 -13.01 -26.29
N PRO A 279 -22.17 -13.62 -27.21
CA PRO A 279 -21.59 -14.55 -28.19
C PRO A 279 -20.56 -13.95 -29.15
N ILE A 280 -19.31 -14.44 -29.06
CA ILE A 280 -18.25 -14.12 -30.03
C ILE A 280 -18.62 -14.70 -31.40
N HIS A 281 -18.50 -13.89 -32.46
CA HIS A 281 -19.02 -14.17 -33.83
C HIS A 281 -18.47 -15.43 -34.55
N PHE A 282 -17.61 -16.23 -33.92
CA PHE A 282 -16.96 -17.40 -34.50
C PHE A 282 -17.20 -18.71 -33.73
N LEU A 283 -18.00 -18.69 -32.66
CA LEU A 283 -18.40 -19.89 -31.91
C LEU A 283 -19.86 -20.24 -32.20
N ALA A 284 -20.18 -21.54 -32.13
CA ALA A 284 -21.56 -22.01 -32.22
C ALA A 284 -22.39 -21.51 -31.02
N VAL A 285 -23.72 -21.46 -31.16
CA VAL A 285 -24.63 -20.90 -30.15
C VAL A 285 -24.45 -21.62 -28.81
N ASP A 286 -23.85 -20.90 -27.85
CA ASP A 286 -23.64 -21.36 -26.48
C ASP A 286 -25.01 -21.45 -25.76
N PRO A 287 -25.30 -22.53 -25.00
CA PRO A 287 -26.46 -22.58 -24.10
C PRO A 287 -26.54 -21.39 -23.12
N LEU A 288 -25.39 -20.80 -22.77
CA LEU A 288 -25.25 -19.61 -21.94
C LEU A 288 -25.32 -18.29 -22.74
N ALA A 289 -25.68 -18.30 -24.02
CA ALA A 289 -25.80 -17.07 -24.81
C ALA A 289 -26.75 -16.04 -24.15
N ALA A 290 -26.30 -14.79 -24.07
CA ALA A 290 -27.10 -13.66 -23.61
C ALA A 290 -28.28 -13.37 -24.56
N PRO A 291 -29.44 -12.88 -24.05
CA PRO A 291 -30.54 -12.46 -24.91
C PRO A 291 -30.12 -11.30 -25.81
N LYS A 292 -30.54 -11.35 -27.09
CA LYS A 292 -30.23 -10.30 -28.06
C LYS A 292 -30.84 -8.96 -27.63
N GLY A 293 -30.03 -7.90 -27.67
CA GLY A 293 -30.39 -6.56 -27.16
C GLY A 293 -30.17 -6.39 -25.65
N ARG A 294 -29.60 -7.39 -24.96
CA ARG A 294 -29.26 -7.36 -23.52
C ARG A 294 -27.77 -7.67 -23.28
N GLU A 295 -26.94 -7.65 -24.33
CA GLU A 295 -25.52 -8.03 -24.28
C GLU A 295 -24.70 -7.14 -23.35
N SER A 296 -25.05 -5.86 -23.23
CA SER A 296 -24.41 -4.89 -22.33
C SER A 296 -24.50 -5.27 -20.84
N GLU A 297 -25.49 -6.08 -20.46
CA GLU A 297 -25.74 -6.46 -19.07
C GLU A 297 -24.73 -7.49 -18.53
N TYR A 298 -23.95 -8.13 -19.41
CA TYR A 298 -23.10 -9.29 -19.12
C TYR A 298 -21.60 -8.99 -19.28
N TYR A 299 -20.80 -9.46 -18.31
CA TYR A 299 -19.38 -9.09 -18.22
C TYR A 299 -18.45 -9.85 -19.19
N TYR A 300 -18.83 -11.07 -19.58
CA TYR A 300 -17.99 -11.98 -20.37
C TYR A 300 -18.58 -12.28 -21.75
N ALA A 301 -17.69 -12.54 -22.71
CA ALA A 301 -18.03 -12.96 -24.07
C ALA A 301 -17.97 -14.49 -24.26
N ASP A 302 -17.33 -15.22 -23.36
CA ASP A 302 -17.29 -16.68 -23.36
C ASP A 302 -17.28 -17.28 -21.93
N PRO A 303 -17.62 -18.57 -21.75
CA PRO A 303 -17.65 -19.21 -20.44
C PRO A 303 -16.25 -19.66 -19.98
N TRP A 304 -15.22 -18.92 -20.36
CA TRP A 304 -13.82 -19.20 -20.05
C TRP A 304 -13.15 -18.01 -19.36
N VAL A 305 -12.93 -16.92 -20.09
CA VAL A 305 -12.05 -15.83 -19.64
C VAL A 305 -12.33 -14.48 -20.30
N HIS A 306 -12.77 -14.45 -21.56
CA HIS A 306 -12.70 -13.22 -22.33
C HIS A 306 -13.83 -12.24 -21.93
N PRO A 307 -13.51 -11.00 -21.51
CA PRO A 307 -14.52 -10.02 -21.16
C PRO A 307 -15.26 -9.49 -22.40
N SER A 308 -16.53 -9.12 -22.23
CA SER A 308 -17.34 -8.42 -23.23
C SER A 308 -16.88 -6.96 -23.42
N ASP A 309 -17.58 -6.20 -24.26
CA ASP A 309 -17.37 -4.73 -24.34
C ASP A 309 -17.58 -4.03 -22.98
N SER A 310 -18.50 -4.51 -22.14
CA SER A 310 -18.71 -4.02 -20.77
C SER A 310 -17.55 -4.42 -19.85
N GLY A 311 -17.08 -5.67 -19.91
CA GLY A 311 -15.93 -6.10 -19.12
C GLY A 311 -14.61 -5.41 -19.51
N HIS A 312 -14.41 -5.14 -20.81
CA HIS A 312 -13.29 -4.33 -21.30
C HIS A 312 -13.42 -2.85 -20.89
N GLN A 313 -14.64 -2.30 -20.82
CA GLN A 313 -14.88 -0.96 -20.30
C GLN A 313 -14.51 -0.87 -18.81
N ALA A 314 -15.00 -1.78 -17.98
CA ALA A 314 -14.66 -1.83 -16.56
C ALA A 314 -13.13 -1.94 -16.34
N MET A 315 -12.44 -2.74 -17.14
CA MET A 315 -10.97 -2.85 -17.09
C MET A 315 -10.25 -1.55 -17.48
N ALA A 316 -10.79 -0.74 -18.39
CA ALA A 316 -10.21 0.55 -18.75
C ALA A 316 -10.46 1.63 -17.68
N GLU A 317 -11.64 1.64 -17.08
CA GLU A 317 -11.99 2.56 -15.99
C GLU A 317 -11.22 2.26 -14.71
N ALA A 318 -10.97 0.98 -14.40
CA ALA A 318 -10.14 0.59 -13.26
C ALA A 318 -8.68 1.08 -13.39
N LEU A 319 -8.13 1.11 -14.62
CA LEU A 319 -6.79 1.64 -14.90
C LEU A 319 -6.66 3.16 -14.69
N MET A 320 -7.76 3.89 -14.54
CA MET A 320 -7.76 5.32 -14.21
C MET A 320 -7.22 5.58 -12.79
N GLY A 321 -7.48 4.67 -11.84
CA GLY A 321 -7.20 4.84 -10.41
C GLY A 321 -5.76 5.27 -10.07
N PRO A 322 -4.72 4.55 -10.54
CA PRO A 322 -3.32 4.93 -10.30
C PRO A 322 -2.93 6.31 -10.84
N LEU A 323 -3.52 6.75 -11.96
CA LEU A 323 -3.21 8.06 -12.54
C LEU A 323 -3.97 9.18 -11.84
N GLN A 324 -5.26 8.99 -11.53
CA GLN A 324 -6.03 9.96 -10.76
C GLN A 324 -5.39 10.20 -9.40
N ARG A 325 -4.99 9.14 -8.69
CA ARG A 325 -4.30 9.25 -7.40
C ARG A 325 -3.01 10.07 -7.49
N ALA A 326 -2.26 9.96 -8.57
CA ALA A 326 -1.05 10.75 -8.80
C ALA A 326 -1.34 12.22 -9.15
N LEU A 327 -2.45 12.50 -9.85
CA LEU A 327 -2.94 13.86 -10.09
C LEU A 327 -3.39 14.52 -8.79
N ASP A 328 -4.11 13.78 -7.92
CA ASP A 328 -4.56 14.24 -6.61
C ASP A 328 -3.36 14.63 -5.71
N GLU A 329 -2.32 13.81 -5.71
CA GLU A 329 -1.09 14.05 -4.92
C GLU A 329 -0.29 15.26 -5.42
N LEU A 330 -0.24 15.49 -6.75
CA LEU A 330 0.35 16.70 -7.31
C LEU A 330 -0.50 17.94 -7.05
N ALA A 331 -1.83 17.82 -7.05
CA ALA A 331 -2.74 18.91 -6.72
C ALA A 331 -2.62 19.34 -5.25
N ALA A 332 -2.50 18.38 -4.33
CA ALA A 332 -2.33 18.64 -2.90
C ALA A 332 -0.95 19.24 -2.51
N ALA A 333 0.07 19.06 -3.34
CA ALA A 333 1.42 19.63 -3.14
C ALA A 333 1.64 20.96 -3.90
N GLY A 334 0.96 21.16 -5.03
CA GLY A 334 1.27 22.26 -5.96
C GLY A 334 2.55 22.03 -6.76
N ILE A 335 2.70 22.73 -7.88
CA ILE A 335 3.75 22.43 -8.90
C ILE A 335 5.16 22.44 -8.30
N ALA A 336 5.48 23.42 -7.45
CA ALA A 336 6.83 23.60 -6.91
C ALA A 336 7.26 22.49 -5.94
N GLU A 337 6.40 22.10 -4.99
CA GLU A 337 6.70 20.98 -4.09
C GLU A 337 6.54 19.62 -4.78
N GLY A 338 5.60 19.47 -5.71
CA GLY A 338 5.45 18.26 -6.53
C GLY A 338 6.68 17.95 -7.38
N ALA A 339 7.23 18.97 -8.07
CA ALA A 339 8.46 18.83 -8.85
C ALA A 339 9.70 18.61 -7.96
N ALA A 340 9.84 19.35 -6.86
CA ALA A 340 10.93 19.17 -5.90
C ALA A 340 10.85 17.80 -5.18
N GLY A 341 9.65 17.30 -4.92
CA GLY A 341 9.38 15.97 -4.38
C GLY A 341 9.74 14.86 -5.37
N ALA A 342 9.35 15.00 -6.65
CA ALA A 342 9.76 14.08 -7.71
C ALA A 342 11.28 14.03 -7.88
N ALA A 343 11.97 15.18 -7.83
CA ALA A 343 13.43 15.26 -7.88
C ALA A 343 14.11 14.65 -6.64
N ARG A 344 13.59 14.91 -5.43
CA ARG A 344 14.07 14.27 -4.19
C ARG A 344 13.85 12.76 -4.18
N ALA A 345 12.72 12.28 -4.70
CA ALA A 345 12.44 10.86 -4.84
C ALA A 345 13.35 10.19 -5.87
N ALA A 346 13.68 10.86 -6.99
CA ALA A 346 14.69 10.37 -7.94
C ALA A 346 16.11 10.26 -7.33
N ALA A 347 16.43 11.07 -6.31
CA ALA A 347 17.63 10.91 -5.48
C ALA A 347 17.46 9.89 -4.33
N GLY A 348 16.22 9.59 -3.95
CA GLY A 348 15.86 8.68 -2.85
C GLY A 348 15.66 7.21 -3.27
N THR A 349 15.64 6.90 -4.57
CA THR A 349 15.53 5.52 -5.07
C THR A 349 16.82 4.71 -4.96
N THR A 350 17.37 4.60 -3.75
CA THR A 350 18.32 3.53 -3.38
C THR A 350 17.58 2.19 -3.38
N ALA A 351 17.50 1.56 -4.55
CA ALA A 351 16.90 0.25 -4.72
C ALA A 351 17.57 -0.77 -3.77
N ALA A 352 16.75 -1.53 -3.06
CA ALA A 352 17.21 -2.42 -2.00
C ALA A 352 18.29 -3.40 -2.48
N ASN A 353 19.31 -3.55 -1.63
CA ASN A 353 20.50 -4.38 -1.80
C ASN A 353 20.29 -5.64 -2.67
N PRO A 354 20.66 -5.61 -3.97
CA PRO A 354 20.42 -6.73 -4.89
C PRO A 354 21.28 -7.98 -4.61
N ALA A 355 22.23 -7.90 -3.66
CA ALA A 355 23.33 -8.86 -3.52
C ALA A 355 22.91 -10.31 -3.21
N ALA A 356 21.74 -10.53 -2.59
CA ALA A 356 21.27 -11.87 -2.22
C ALA A 356 20.55 -12.63 -3.35
N ALA A 357 20.05 -11.92 -4.38
CA ALA A 357 19.27 -12.51 -5.47
C ALA A 357 19.92 -12.34 -6.86
N ALA A 358 20.76 -11.31 -7.05
CA ALA A 358 21.54 -11.13 -8.28
C ALA A 358 22.81 -12.01 -8.34
N ALA A 359 23.16 -12.70 -7.25
CA ALA A 359 24.38 -13.49 -7.11
C ALA A 359 24.54 -14.66 -8.10
N GLN A 360 23.46 -15.06 -8.79
CA GLN A 360 23.48 -16.13 -9.80
C GLN A 360 23.41 -15.61 -11.25
N ASP A 361 23.33 -14.29 -11.46
CA ASP A 361 23.12 -13.66 -12.79
C ASP A 361 24.05 -12.47 -13.08
N ARG A 362 24.81 -11.95 -12.09
CA ARG A 362 25.63 -10.74 -12.24
C ARG A 362 27.04 -10.86 -11.61
N ARG A 363 27.89 -11.69 -12.20
CA ARG A 363 29.36 -11.64 -12.01
C ARG A 363 30.17 -11.72 -13.33
N ALA A 364 29.61 -11.17 -14.41
CA ALA A 364 30.45 -10.45 -15.37
C ALA A 364 30.94 -9.14 -14.73
N ALA A 365 32.11 -8.65 -15.13
CA ALA A 365 32.84 -7.58 -14.45
C ALA A 365 32.00 -6.33 -14.15
N ALA A 366 32.19 -5.76 -12.95
CA ALA A 366 31.83 -4.37 -12.68
C ALA A 366 32.93 -3.47 -13.27
N PRO A 367 32.63 -2.57 -14.22
CA PRO A 367 33.54 -1.50 -14.59
C PRO A 367 33.68 -0.53 -13.40
N ALA A 368 34.84 0.10 -13.24
CA ALA A 368 34.97 1.20 -12.29
C ALA A 368 34.06 2.37 -12.73
N ALA A 369 33.06 2.70 -11.92
CA ALA A 369 32.27 3.92 -12.13
C ALA A 369 33.16 5.15 -11.91
N ALA A 370 32.88 6.24 -12.66
CA ALA A 370 33.84 7.32 -12.91
C ALA A 370 34.52 7.94 -11.67
N ALA A 371 33.85 7.96 -10.51
CA ALA A 371 34.40 8.51 -9.27
C ALA A 371 35.63 7.76 -8.70
N GLY A 372 35.93 6.54 -9.17
CA GLY A 372 37.15 5.81 -8.78
C GLY A 372 38.35 6.02 -9.71
N PHE A 373 38.17 6.66 -10.86
CA PHE A 373 39.17 6.69 -11.93
C PHE A 373 40.32 7.69 -11.68
N GLU A 374 40.12 8.64 -10.76
CA GLU A 374 41.17 9.55 -10.26
C GLU A 374 42.32 8.77 -9.60
N TYR A 375 41.99 7.89 -8.64
CA TYR A 375 42.96 7.07 -7.89
C TYR A 375 43.56 5.91 -8.69
N ALA A 376 43.03 5.62 -9.88
CA ALA A 376 43.61 4.62 -10.77
C ALA A 376 44.84 5.15 -11.52
N VAL A 377 45.03 6.47 -11.61
CA VAL A 377 46.19 7.08 -12.29
C VAL A 377 47.41 7.06 -11.39
N TYR A 378 48.46 6.39 -11.87
CA TYR A 378 49.77 6.31 -11.24
C TYR A 378 50.65 7.53 -11.57
N ASN A 379 50.61 8.01 -12.82
CA ASN A 379 51.40 9.16 -13.28
C ASN A 379 50.81 9.75 -14.58
N ALA A 380 51.10 11.02 -14.88
CA ALA A 380 50.61 11.70 -16.07
C ALA A 380 51.54 12.83 -16.55
N SER A 381 51.40 13.20 -17.82
CA SER A 381 52.02 14.37 -18.46
C SER A 381 51.02 14.98 -19.43
N GLY A 382 50.63 16.24 -19.21
CA GLY A 382 49.64 16.97 -20.03
C GLY A 382 48.17 16.56 -19.83
N PHE A 383 47.90 15.35 -19.34
CA PHE A 383 46.59 14.94 -18.87
C PHE A 383 46.26 15.56 -17.51
N GLU A 384 45.08 16.18 -17.41
CA GLU A 384 44.52 16.74 -16.17
C GLU A 384 43.18 16.06 -15.82
N TRP A 385 42.93 15.81 -14.53
CA TRP A 385 41.61 15.39 -14.05
C TRP A 385 40.68 16.60 -14.02
N ARG A 386 39.74 16.65 -14.97
CA ARG A 386 38.79 17.74 -15.10
C ARG A 386 37.45 17.23 -15.63
N PRO A 387 36.34 17.95 -15.40
CA PRO A 387 35.12 17.61 -16.08
C PRO A 387 35.26 17.96 -17.56
N GLU A 388 34.91 17.03 -18.44
CA GLU A 388 34.65 17.38 -19.85
C GLU A 388 33.43 18.32 -19.93
N ARG A 389 32.68 18.53 -18.83
CA ARG A 389 31.64 19.56 -18.71
C ARG A 389 31.70 20.35 -17.33
N PRO A 390 32.22 21.62 -17.23
CA PRO A 390 32.08 22.73 -16.17
C PRO A 390 30.90 23.84 -15.96
N GLU A 391 29.75 23.99 -16.69
CA GLU A 391 28.49 24.80 -16.46
C GLU A 391 27.04 24.18 -16.15
N GLY A 392 26.56 23.04 -16.73
CA GLY A 392 25.34 22.17 -16.47
C GLY A 392 25.41 20.87 -15.54
N ALA A 393 24.30 20.18 -15.23
CA ALA A 393 23.76 20.03 -13.85
C ALA A 393 24.11 18.83 -12.89
N SER A 394 25.04 17.90 -13.17
CA SER A 394 25.43 16.86 -12.17
C SER A 394 26.76 16.16 -12.47
N PHE A 395 27.45 15.54 -11.50
CA PHE A 395 28.75 14.85 -11.71
C PHE A 395 28.79 13.89 -12.93
N VAL A 396 27.66 13.24 -13.27
CA VAL A 396 27.54 12.36 -14.45
C VAL A 396 27.35 13.18 -15.73
N GLU A 397 26.51 14.22 -15.71
CA GLU A 397 26.40 15.19 -16.82
C GLU A 397 27.69 16.00 -17.02
N GLN A 398 28.50 16.16 -15.97
CA GLN A 398 29.81 16.81 -15.95
C GLN A 398 30.90 15.99 -16.64
N LYS A 399 30.66 14.70 -16.91
CA LYS A 399 31.58 13.80 -17.65
C LYS A 399 33.04 13.89 -17.14
N TRP A 400 33.25 13.72 -15.84
CA TRP A 400 34.60 13.73 -15.25
C TRP A 400 35.52 12.66 -15.84
N GLY A 401 36.75 13.06 -16.19
CA GLY A 401 37.73 12.22 -16.85
C GLY A 401 39.12 12.87 -16.89
N TRP A 402 40.18 12.04 -17.04
CA TRP A 402 41.50 12.58 -17.36
C TRP A 402 41.53 13.03 -18.82
N SER A 403 41.88 14.30 -19.05
CA SER A 403 41.87 14.93 -20.36
C SER A 403 43.18 15.65 -20.65
N ALA A 404 43.77 15.38 -21.80
CA ALA A 404 44.94 16.07 -22.38
C ALA A 404 44.55 16.70 -23.72
N TYR A 405 45.38 17.61 -24.26
CA TYR A 405 45.06 18.36 -25.48
C TYR A 405 46.16 18.34 -26.55
N GLU A 406 47.43 18.11 -26.19
CA GLU A 406 48.56 18.20 -27.12
C GLU A 406 49.09 16.82 -27.58
N PRO A 407 49.72 16.72 -28.77
CA PRO A 407 50.25 15.47 -29.29
C PRO A 407 51.46 14.99 -28.46
N GLY A 408 51.33 13.81 -27.84
CA GLY A 408 52.36 13.21 -26.99
C GLY A 408 52.11 13.33 -25.48
N ASP A 409 51.05 14.03 -25.07
CA ASP A 409 50.53 13.97 -23.68
C ASP A 409 50.14 12.53 -23.33
N TRP A 410 50.39 12.06 -22.10
CA TRP A 410 50.10 10.69 -21.68
C TRP A 410 49.66 10.53 -20.22
N VAL A 411 48.96 9.44 -19.93
CA VAL A 411 48.51 9.05 -18.58
C VAL A 411 48.73 7.55 -18.35
N GLU A 412 49.20 7.16 -17.17
CA GLU A 412 49.39 5.77 -16.74
C GLU A 412 48.39 5.37 -15.67
N LEU A 413 47.71 4.25 -15.86
CA LEU A 413 46.79 3.61 -14.92
C LEU A 413 47.49 2.41 -14.25
N GLU A 414 47.27 2.16 -12.95
CA GLU A 414 47.72 0.94 -12.26
C GLU A 414 46.52 0.11 -11.76
N LEU A 415 46.53 -1.20 -12.01
CA LEU A 415 45.41 -2.13 -11.78
C LEU A 415 45.92 -3.48 -11.22
N ASP A 416 45.14 -4.15 -10.37
CA ASP A 416 45.35 -5.60 -10.12
C ASP A 416 44.55 -6.41 -11.16
N THR A 417 45.24 -7.24 -11.94
CA THR A 417 44.66 -8.09 -13.00
C THR A 417 44.71 -9.58 -12.66
N ARG A 418 44.94 -9.97 -11.41
CA ARG A 418 44.99 -11.38 -10.97
C ARG A 418 43.61 -12.04 -10.92
N ALA A 419 43.55 -13.31 -11.33
CA ALA A 419 42.38 -14.15 -11.12
C ALA A 419 42.29 -14.64 -9.66
N PRO A 420 41.08 -14.84 -9.09
CA PRO A 420 40.92 -15.36 -7.74
C PRO A 420 41.56 -16.74 -7.54
N ALA A 421 42.19 -16.95 -6.39
CA ALA A 421 42.84 -18.21 -6.03
C ALA A 421 41.85 -19.39 -6.14
N GLY A 422 42.23 -20.40 -6.94
CA GLY A 422 41.39 -21.55 -7.29
C GLY A 422 40.77 -21.50 -8.69
N ALA A 423 40.81 -20.36 -9.39
CA ALA A 423 40.42 -20.27 -10.80
C ALA A 423 41.55 -20.75 -11.72
N ASN A 424 41.31 -21.79 -12.53
CA ASN A 424 42.27 -22.28 -13.51
C ASN A 424 42.15 -21.48 -14.82
N VAL A 425 42.91 -20.37 -14.93
CA VAL A 425 42.79 -19.39 -16.01
C VAL A 425 44.05 -19.37 -16.89
N SER A 426 44.03 -20.10 -18.00
CA SER A 426 45.18 -20.25 -18.91
C SER A 426 45.39 -19.10 -19.90
N PHE A 427 44.49 -18.11 -19.97
CA PHE A 427 44.50 -17.06 -21.01
C PHE A 427 44.14 -15.64 -20.51
N GLY A 428 44.77 -15.18 -19.42
CA GLY A 428 44.76 -13.76 -19.01
C GLY A 428 43.44 -13.26 -18.40
N VAL A 429 43.28 -11.93 -18.33
CA VAL A 429 42.10 -11.21 -17.83
C VAL A 429 41.76 -10.05 -18.79
N LEU A 430 40.48 -9.69 -18.91
CA LEU A 430 40.01 -8.67 -19.86
C LEU A 430 39.82 -7.32 -19.16
N VAL A 431 40.58 -6.31 -19.58
CA VAL A 431 40.48 -4.92 -19.13
C VAL A 431 39.53 -4.15 -20.04
N TRP A 432 38.77 -3.23 -19.43
CA TRP A 432 37.82 -2.35 -20.11
C TRP A 432 38.20 -0.89 -19.83
N LEU A 433 38.64 -0.16 -20.84
CA LEU A 433 39.03 1.25 -20.78
C LEU A 433 37.99 2.08 -21.54
N SER A 434 37.30 3.01 -20.86
CA SER A 434 36.28 3.85 -21.50
C SER A 434 36.83 5.22 -21.87
N HIS A 435 36.58 5.67 -23.10
CA HIS A 435 36.97 6.99 -23.59
C HIS A 435 35.78 7.70 -24.26
N LEU A 436 35.88 9.00 -24.51
CA LEU A 436 34.82 9.73 -25.22
C LEU A 436 34.98 9.59 -26.74
N LYS A 437 33.85 9.41 -27.44
CA LYS A 437 33.75 9.63 -28.90
C LYS A 437 32.87 10.83 -29.23
N SER A 438 33.30 11.67 -30.18
CA SER A 438 32.56 12.83 -30.72
C SER A 438 33.00 13.14 -32.16
N TYR A 439 32.30 14.06 -32.83
CA TYR A 439 32.41 14.34 -34.28
C TYR A 439 33.29 15.52 -34.65
N GLU A 440 33.47 16.43 -33.70
CA GLU A 440 34.43 17.53 -33.76
C GLU A 440 35.34 17.43 -32.53
N ARG A 441 36.54 17.98 -32.63
CA ARG A 441 37.50 18.11 -31.52
C ARG A 441 37.76 16.79 -30.79
N MET A 442 38.17 15.73 -31.51
CA MET A 442 38.55 14.44 -30.92
C MET A 442 39.67 13.77 -31.70
N GLY A 443 40.75 13.41 -31.00
CA GLY A 443 41.94 12.77 -31.57
C GLY A 443 41.94 11.25 -31.52
N LEU A 444 43.07 10.70 -31.93
CA LEU A 444 43.47 9.32 -31.66
C LEU A 444 44.25 9.27 -30.34
N ALA A 445 44.36 8.11 -29.72
CA ALA A 445 45.32 7.83 -28.66
C ALA A 445 45.82 6.38 -28.76
N ASP A 446 47.01 6.12 -28.22
CA ASP A 446 47.62 4.79 -28.21
C ASP A 446 47.67 4.23 -26.79
N VAL A 447 47.28 2.96 -26.65
CA VAL A 447 47.10 2.26 -25.36
C VAL A 447 48.05 1.06 -25.30
N GLU A 448 48.92 1.02 -24.30
CA GLU A 448 49.98 0.00 -24.15
C GLU A 448 50.17 -0.45 -22.70
N CYS A 449 50.50 -1.72 -22.47
CA CYS A 449 50.90 -2.21 -21.14
C CYS A 449 52.40 -1.97 -20.94
N VAL A 450 52.76 -1.18 -19.92
CA VAL A 450 54.11 -0.60 -19.73
C VAL A 450 54.85 -1.12 -18.49
N SER A 451 54.17 -1.79 -17.56
CA SER A 451 54.81 -2.44 -16.40
C SER A 451 53.96 -3.51 -15.76
N GLY A 452 54.62 -4.54 -15.22
CA GLY A 452 54.00 -5.65 -14.48
C GLY A 452 53.25 -6.66 -15.37
N CYS A 453 52.33 -6.17 -16.19
CA CYS A 453 51.53 -6.93 -17.14
C CYS A 453 51.94 -6.70 -18.59
N SER A 454 51.36 -7.49 -19.48
CA SER A 454 51.57 -7.42 -20.93
C SER A 454 50.24 -7.55 -21.67
N CYS A 455 50.11 -6.77 -22.75
CA CYS A 455 48.99 -6.81 -23.68
C CYS A 455 49.49 -6.40 -25.08
N LYS A 456 48.65 -6.55 -26.11
CA LYS A 456 48.94 -6.01 -27.44
C LYS A 456 48.57 -4.52 -27.47
N PRO A 457 49.42 -3.63 -28.04
CA PRO A 457 49.06 -2.23 -28.26
C PRO A 457 47.74 -2.08 -29.00
N ALA A 458 46.93 -1.11 -28.59
CA ALA A 458 45.61 -0.84 -29.15
C ALA A 458 45.45 0.65 -29.46
N LYS A 459 44.87 0.98 -30.62
CA LYS A 459 44.53 2.36 -30.98
C LYS A 459 43.11 2.70 -30.53
N LEU A 460 42.98 3.86 -29.90
CA LEU A 460 41.78 4.40 -29.29
C LEU A 460 41.36 5.64 -30.09
N ASN A 461 40.33 5.52 -30.93
CA ASN A 461 39.86 6.62 -31.76
C ASN A 461 38.70 7.35 -31.05
N GLY A 462 38.87 8.64 -30.73
CA GLY A 462 37.82 9.52 -30.22
C GLY A 462 36.91 10.09 -31.31
N ARG A 463 37.26 9.98 -32.59
CA ARG A 463 36.44 10.53 -33.67
C ARG A 463 35.27 9.62 -34.04
N SER A 464 34.11 10.22 -34.33
CA SER A 464 32.89 9.53 -34.79
C SER A 464 32.14 10.38 -35.82
N ASP A 465 31.64 9.77 -36.88
CA ASP A 465 30.98 10.50 -37.99
C ASP A 465 29.54 10.96 -37.65
N HIS A 466 29.06 10.68 -36.43
CA HIS A 466 27.72 11.01 -35.94
C HIS A 466 27.76 12.19 -34.96
N ARG A 467 26.84 13.16 -35.10
CA ARG A 467 26.83 14.42 -34.33
C ARG A 467 26.38 14.29 -32.85
N ILE A 468 26.96 13.36 -32.10
CA ILE A 468 26.72 13.11 -30.67
C ILE A 468 28.02 12.74 -29.94
N SER A 469 28.14 13.11 -28.66
CA SER A 469 29.36 12.94 -27.86
C SER A 469 29.15 11.95 -26.70
N VAL A 470 29.52 10.68 -26.89
CA VAL A 470 29.18 9.54 -26.02
C VAL A 470 30.42 8.75 -25.55
N PRO A 471 30.44 8.21 -24.31
CA PRO A 471 31.51 7.32 -23.87
C PRO A 471 31.44 5.97 -24.59
N PHE A 472 32.60 5.40 -24.91
CA PHE A 472 32.76 4.17 -25.67
C PHE A 472 33.84 3.29 -25.02
N PRO A 473 33.56 2.01 -24.74
CA PRO A 473 34.54 1.11 -24.14
C PRO A 473 35.47 0.47 -25.18
N LEU A 474 36.78 0.47 -24.89
CA LEU A 474 37.78 -0.38 -25.50
C LEU A 474 38.05 -1.58 -24.57
N GLN A 475 37.83 -2.80 -25.06
CA GLN A 475 38.10 -4.04 -24.33
C GLN A 475 39.34 -4.73 -24.90
N PHE A 476 40.28 -5.14 -24.06
CA PHE A 476 41.48 -5.88 -24.50
C PHE A 476 41.99 -6.88 -23.44
N PRO A 477 42.60 -8.01 -23.86
CA PRO A 477 43.16 -8.99 -22.95
C PRO A 477 44.54 -8.55 -22.44
N VAL A 478 44.76 -8.77 -21.15
CA VAL A 478 45.96 -8.38 -20.40
C VAL A 478 46.41 -9.56 -19.54
N SER A 479 47.73 -9.76 -19.41
CA SER A 479 48.27 -10.79 -18.52
C SER A 479 48.13 -10.37 -17.05
N GLN A 480 48.11 -11.37 -16.16
CA GLN A 480 47.79 -11.20 -14.75
C GLN A 480 48.99 -10.66 -13.97
N HIS A 481 48.85 -9.51 -13.32
CA HIS A 481 49.84 -8.92 -12.43
C HIS A 481 49.14 -8.08 -11.35
N GLU A 482 49.73 -7.98 -10.15
CA GLU A 482 49.12 -7.24 -9.03
C GLU A 482 49.23 -5.72 -9.14
N GLN A 483 50.21 -5.26 -9.90
CA GLN A 483 50.43 -3.86 -10.27
C GLN A 483 50.65 -3.80 -11.79
N CYS A 484 49.57 -4.00 -12.55
CA CYS A 484 49.54 -3.89 -14.00
C CYS A 484 49.44 -2.41 -14.39
N ARG A 485 50.49 -1.84 -15.00
CA ARG A 485 50.46 -0.46 -15.50
C ARG A 485 50.18 -0.39 -17.00
N ILE A 486 49.24 0.47 -17.37
CA ILE A 486 48.76 0.69 -18.74
C ILE A 486 48.84 2.19 -19.05
N ARG A 487 49.57 2.57 -20.11
CA ARG A 487 49.69 3.95 -20.58
C ARG A 487 48.70 4.24 -21.71
N VAL A 488 48.16 5.45 -21.73
CA VAL A 488 47.36 6.04 -22.82
C VAL A 488 48.02 7.33 -23.27
N THR A 489 48.31 7.51 -24.56
CA THR A 489 49.04 8.68 -25.11
C THR A 489 48.24 9.36 -26.22
N ILE A 490 48.01 10.67 -26.13
CA ILE A 490 47.22 11.48 -27.07
C ILE A 490 47.95 11.71 -28.40
N SER A 491 47.18 11.58 -29.47
CA SER A 491 47.41 12.17 -30.80
C SER A 491 46.44 13.35 -30.99
N PRO A 492 46.70 14.32 -31.89
CA PRO A 492 46.01 15.63 -31.91
C PRO A 492 44.44 15.61 -31.93
N GLU A 493 43.75 16.59 -31.24
CA GLU A 493 42.31 17.11 -31.36
C GLU A 493 41.31 17.00 -30.09
N PRO A 494 40.72 18.08 -29.44
CA PRO A 494 39.85 17.97 -28.15
C PRO A 494 38.76 19.07 -27.59
N GLY A 495 37.72 18.77 -26.68
CA GLY A 495 37.01 19.63 -25.57
C GLY A 495 35.41 19.91 -25.37
N GLN A 496 34.76 20.20 -24.13
CA GLN A 496 33.23 20.51 -23.79
C GLN A 496 32.59 21.54 -22.65
N THR A 497 31.71 21.22 -21.60
CA THR A 497 30.49 22.00 -20.89
C THR A 497 30.20 22.28 -19.26
N GLY A 498 29.18 21.79 -18.35
CA GLY A 498 28.76 21.39 -16.79
C GLY A 498 29.01 21.83 -15.12
N GLU A 499 28.39 22.30 -13.91
CA GLU A 499 27.42 23.21 -13.01
C GLU A 499 27.59 23.15 -11.38
N HIS A 500 26.91 23.97 -10.43
CA HIS A 500 26.36 23.65 -9.00
C HIS A 500 25.80 24.77 -7.93
N LYS A 501 25.27 24.42 -6.68
CA LYS A 501 24.35 25.19 -5.65
C LYS A 501 24.45 24.81 -4.08
N PRO A 502 23.55 24.96 -2.98
CA PRO A 502 22.48 25.89 -2.34
C PRO A 502 22.39 26.07 -0.71
N GLU A 503 21.44 26.82 0.01
CA GLU A 503 21.02 26.75 1.52
C GLU A 503 19.76 27.63 2.07
N ARG A 504 19.41 27.74 3.41
CA ARG A 504 18.00 27.90 4.00
C ARG A 504 17.59 29.08 4.99
N GLY A 505 16.28 29.34 5.19
CA GLY A 505 15.64 30.17 6.27
C GLY A 505 14.08 30.14 6.31
N VAL A 506 13.42 30.39 7.45
CA VAL A 506 11.98 30.17 7.81
C VAL A 506 11.60 31.14 8.98
N PRO A 507 10.33 31.57 9.31
CA PRO A 507 8.94 31.15 8.96
C PRO A 507 8.14 32.35 8.31
N PRO A 508 6.83 32.72 8.56
CA PRO A 508 5.65 32.05 9.18
C PRO A 508 4.30 31.83 8.38
N PRO A 509 3.25 32.69 8.34
CA PRO A 509 1.82 32.23 8.37
C PRO A 509 0.94 32.71 7.18
N LEU A 510 -0.37 32.45 7.01
CA LEU A 510 -1.41 31.42 7.38
C LEU A 510 -2.65 31.75 6.49
N PRO A 511 -3.43 30.80 5.90
CA PRO A 511 -4.54 30.13 6.62
C PRO A 511 -4.67 28.58 6.48
N PRO A 512 -5.50 27.93 5.62
CA PRO A 512 -6.10 26.61 5.94
C PRO A 512 -5.12 25.42 5.81
N HIS A 513 -4.56 24.96 6.92
CA HIS A 513 -3.23 24.33 6.89
C HIS A 513 -3.15 22.80 7.12
N LEU A 514 -4.26 22.08 7.37
CA LEU A 514 -4.22 20.66 7.78
C LEU A 514 -4.25 19.61 6.64
N ALA A 515 -4.41 20.01 5.37
CA ALA A 515 -4.76 19.07 4.30
C ALA A 515 -3.62 18.20 3.73
N SER A 516 -2.34 18.52 3.98
CA SER A 516 -1.20 17.79 3.38
C SER A 516 -0.57 16.75 4.31
N PHE A 517 -0.22 15.60 3.74
CA PHE A 517 0.32 14.44 4.46
C PHE A 517 1.56 14.75 5.30
N ALA A 518 2.50 15.53 4.74
CA ALA A 518 3.70 15.97 5.45
C ALA A 518 3.40 16.74 6.75
N ARG A 519 2.35 17.58 6.78
CA ARG A 519 1.96 18.35 7.98
C ARG A 519 1.29 17.49 9.05
N LEU A 520 0.69 16.36 8.68
CA LEU A 520 0.21 15.36 9.64
C LEU A 520 1.38 14.54 10.22
N ARG A 521 2.46 14.38 9.46
CA ARG A 521 3.71 13.72 9.88
C ARG A 521 4.57 14.62 10.78
N GLU A 522 4.57 15.93 10.56
CA GLU A 522 5.12 16.95 11.47
C GLU A 522 4.47 16.94 12.87
N ARG A 523 3.29 16.30 13.03
CA ARG A 523 2.60 16.14 14.33
C ARG A 523 2.95 14.86 15.07
N LEU A 524 3.87 14.03 14.55
CA LEU A 524 4.37 12.86 15.27
C LEU A 524 5.07 13.30 16.58
N PRO A 525 4.73 12.73 17.75
CA PRO A 525 5.42 13.02 19.03
C PRO A 525 6.88 12.55 19.13
N TRP A 526 7.52 12.29 17.99
CA TRP A 526 8.89 11.82 17.84
C TRP A 526 9.40 12.19 16.43
N GLU A 527 10.70 12.39 16.28
CA GLU A 527 11.35 12.55 14.97
C GLU A 527 11.05 11.30 14.09
N PRO A 528 10.50 11.43 12.87
CA PRO A 528 10.11 10.28 12.04
C PRO A 528 11.25 9.28 11.77
N LEU A 529 10.93 7.98 11.71
CA LEU A 529 11.87 6.92 11.30
C LEU A 529 11.65 6.45 9.86
N LEU A 530 10.41 6.51 9.38
CA LEU A 530 10.09 6.24 7.98
C LEU A 530 10.10 7.55 7.19
N THR A 531 10.38 7.46 5.90
CA THR A 531 10.07 8.50 4.92
C THR A 531 8.60 8.45 4.50
N ASP A 532 8.07 9.52 3.92
CA ASP A 532 6.68 9.57 3.47
C ASP A 532 6.39 8.54 2.37
N GLU A 533 7.36 8.27 1.48
CA GLU A 533 7.25 7.19 0.48
C GLU A 533 7.26 5.79 1.10
N GLU A 534 7.86 5.59 2.28
CA GLU A 534 7.79 4.31 3.00
C GLU A 534 6.46 4.13 3.73
N VAL A 535 5.84 5.20 4.22
CA VAL A 535 4.46 5.16 4.75
C VAL A 535 3.43 5.03 3.61
N GLN A 536 3.75 5.48 2.38
CA GLN A 536 2.96 5.16 1.18
C GLN A 536 3.15 3.68 0.78
N ARG A 537 4.40 3.18 0.68
CA ARG A 537 4.68 1.73 0.49
C ARG A 537 4.06 0.85 1.57
N ALA A 538 3.93 1.35 2.80
CA ALA A 538 3.26 0.63 3.89
C ALA A 538 1.79 0.35 3.59
N GLN A 539 1.10 1.18 2.79
CA GLN A 539 -0.30 0.97 2.43
C GLN A 539 -0.41 -0.13 1.36
N GLY A 540 -0.34 -1.39 1.84
CA GLY A 540 -0.48 -2.60 1.03
C GLY A 540 -1.83 -2.68 0.31
N TYR A 541 -2.89 -2.10 0.90
CA TYR A 541 -4.18 -1.83 0.29
C TYR A 541 -4.88 -0.70 1.06
N TYR A 542 -5.71 0.12 0.39
CA TYR A 542 -6.52 1.16 1.04
C TYR A 542 -8.03 0.91 0.93
N GLY A 543 -8.47 0.22 -0.13
CA GLY A 543 -9.90 0.07 -0.42
C GLY A 543 -10.57 1.37 -0.82
N SER A 544 -11.88 1.46 -0.63
CA SER A 544 -12.67 2.68 -0.85
C SER A 544 -12.21 3.85 0.02
N GLY A 545 -11.61 3.57 1.18
CA GLY A 545 -11.32 4.54 2.23
C GLY A 545 -12.52 5.00 3.06
N ASN A 546 -13.74 4.52 2.77
CA ASN A 546 -14.98 5.04 3.37
C ASN A 546 -15.00 4.98 4.90
N SER A 547 -14.58 3.85 5.48
CA SER A 547 -14.52 3.68 6.94
C SER A 547 -13.52 4.65 7.58
N MET A 548 -12.39 4.89 6.93
CA MET A 548 -11.39 5.88 7.39
C MET A 548 -11.87 7.31 7.23
N ARG A 549 -12.56 7.66 6.13
CA ARG A 549 -13.16 9.00 5.97
C ARG A 549 -14.24 9.29 7.01
N ARG A 550 -15.02 8.30 7.47
CA ARG A 550 -15.92 8.48 8.65
C ARG A 550 -15.15 8.89 9.91
N VAL A 551 -14.04 8.21 10.22
CA VAL A 551 -13.21 8.50 11.39
C VAL A 551 -12.48 9.85 11.26
N ALA A 552 -11.94 10.14 10.08
CA ALA A 552 -11.36 11.43 9.75
C ALA A 552 -12.39 12.57 9.91
N ALA A 553 -13.63 12.38 9.46
CA ALA A 553 -14.70 13.34 9.61
C ALA A 553 -15.07 13.62 11.08
N LYS A 554 -15.03 12.62 11.96
CA LYS A 554 -15.17 12.80 13.42
C LYS A 554 -14.03 13.65 13.99
N LEU A 555 -12.77 13.27 13.71
CA LEU A 555 -11.58 13.97 14.21
C LEU A 555 -11.52 15.43 13.74
N LEU A 556 -11.79 15.67 12.44
CA LEU A 556 -11.88 17.02 11.85
C LEU A 556 -13.12 17.80 12.33
N ALA A 557 -14.04 17.18 13.05
CA ALA A 557 -15.16 17.84 13.74
C ALA A 557 -14.93 17.97 15.27
N GLY A 558 -13.72 17.66 15.75
CA GLY A 558 -13.36 17.73 17.18
C GLY A 558 -14.02 16.67 18.06
N GLN A 559 -14.59 15.62 17.47
CA GLN A 559 -15.32 14.58 18.20
C GLN A 559 -14.37 13.53 18.79
N PRO A 560 -14.68 12.96 19.97
CA PRO A 560 -13.95 11.81 20.51
C PRO A 560 -14.04 10.61 19.58
N ILE A 561 -13.00 9.78 19.63
CA ILE A 561 -12.97 8.44 19.05
C ILE A 561 -12.43 7.40 20.04
N LYS A 562 -12.86 6.15 19.88
CA LYS A 562 -12.37 4.98 20.60
C LYS A 562 -11.55 4.06 19.70
N VAL A 563 -10.34 3.72 20.13
CA VAL A 563 -9.38 2.86 19.40
C VAL A 563 -9.14 1.57 20.17
N VAL A 564 -9.31 0.42 19.52
CA VAL A 564 -9.02 -0.90 20.09
C VAL A 564 -7.98 -1.62 19.23
N THR A 565 -7.03 -2.32 19.85
CA THR A 565 -5.97 -3.03 19.13
C THR A 565 -5.95 -4.51 19.52
N LEU A 566 -6.31 -5.39 18.58
CA LEU A 566 -6.34 -6.84 18.74
C LEU A 566 -5.11 -7.46 18.08
N GLY A 567 -4.44 -8.38 18.77
CA GLY A 567 -3.28 -9.06 18.19
C GLY A 567 -2.36 -9.75 19.18
N GLY A 568 -1.18 -10.10 18.69
CA GLY A 568 -0.22 -10.94 19.38
C GLY A 568 0.68 -10.23 20.40
N SER A 569 1.88 -10.80 20.59
CA SER A 569 2.91 -10.21 21.45
C SER A 569 3.47 -8.90 20.89
N ILE A 570 3.42 -8.67 19.58
CA ILE A 570 3.86 -7.39 18.99
C ILE A 570 2.84 -6.30 19.33
N THR A 571 1.54 -6.54 19.13
CA THR A 571 0.42 -5.65 19.56
C THR A 571 0.49 -5.25 21.04
N ARG A 572 0.90 -6.18 21.91
CA ARG A 572 1.15 -5.92 23.34
C ARG A 572 2.20 -4.82 23.60
N GLY A 573 3.14 -4.62 22.68
CA GLY A 573 4.36 -3.82 22.90
C GLY A 573 5.60 -4.65 23.27
N THR A 574 5.60 -5.97 23.05
CA THR A 574 6.79 -6.79 23.37
C THR A 574 7.99 -6.34 22.54
N GLY A 575 9.13 -6.10 23.20
CA GLY A 575 10.36 -5.60 22.60
C GLY A 575 10.55 -4.08 22.71
N ALA A 576 9.49 -3.30 23.00
CA ALA A 576 9.64 -1.94 23.47
C ALA A 576 10.27 -1.91 24.88
N THR A 577 11.10 -0.92 25.18
CA THR A 577 11.73 -0.79 26.52
C THR A 577 10.78 -0.21 27.57
N HIS A 578 9.71 0.47 27.14
CA HIS A 578 8.65 1.00 28.01
C HIS A 578 7.28 0.91 27.31
N PRO A 579 6.16 0.65 28.03
CA PRO A 579 4.84 0.46 27.39
C PRO A 579 4.33 1.61 26.52
N SER A 580 4.74 2.86 26.79
CA SER A 580 4.40 4.01 25.94
C SER A 580 5.15 4.04 24.60
N LEU A 581 6.22 3.26 24.45
CA LEU A 581 7.05 3.19 23.24
C LEU A 581 6.61 2.06 22.29
N GLY A 582 5.68 1.20 22.72
CA GLY A 582 5.02 0.20 21.87
C GLY A 582 4.13 0.85 20.80
N TYR A 583 4.00 0.22 19.63
CA TYR A 583 3.42 0.87 18.44
C TYR A 583 1.96 1.32 18.64
N THR A 584 1.17 0.58 19.42
CA THR A 584 -0.24 0.87 19.69
C THR A 584 -0.40 2.13 20.54
N SER A 585 0.38 2.23 21.62
CA SER A 585 0.51 3.43 22.47
C SER A 585 0.99 4.64 21.67
N ARG A 586 1.97 4.45 20.79
CA ARG A 586 2.51 5.48 19.88
C ARG A 586 1.46 6.01 18.90
N PHE A 587 0.73 5.12 18.23
CA PHE A 587 -0.33 5.49 17.29
C PHE A 587 -1.43 6.33 17.97
N PHE A 588 -1.90 5.91 19.15
CA PHE A 588 -2.88 6.67 19.92
C PHE A 588 -2.30 8.01 20.45
N SER A 589 -1.01 8.05 20.81
CA SER A 589 -0.33 9.29 21.19
C SER A 589 -0.28 10.31 20.05
N TRP A 590 -0.02 9.88 18.80
CA TRP A 590 -0.10 10.74 17.62
C TRP A 590 -1.53 11.25 17.36
N ILE A 591 -2.56 10.42 17.55
CA ILE A 591 -3.96 10.87 17.46
C ILE A 591 -4.22 11.99 18.47
N ASN A 592 -3.90 11.79 19.75
CA ASN A 592 -4.13 12.80 20.80
C ASN A 592 -3.28 14.08 20.62
N ALA A 593 -2.08 13.98 20.03
CA ALA A 593 -1.22 15.13 19.73
C ALA A 593 -1.70 15.94 18.51
N THR A 594 -2.41 15.28 17.58
CA THR A 594 -2.97 15.92 16.37
C THR A 594 -4.38 16.46 16.62
N PHE A 595 -5.19 15.73 17.40
CA PHE A 595 -6.56 16.04 17.79
C PHE A 595 -6.72 15.90 19.32
N PRO A 596 -6.38 16.94 20.12
CA PRO A 596 -6.48 16.85 21.58
C PRO A 596 -7.94 16.89 22.04
N HIS A 597 -8.45 15.77 22.58
CA HIS A 597 -9.80 15.71 23.17
C HIS A 597 -9.88 14.72 24.35
N ASN A 598 -10.33 15.18 25.51
CA ASN A 598 -10.33 14.41 26.77
C ASN A 598 -11.18 13.14 26.74
N GLY A 599 -12.12 13.03 25.80
CA GLY A 599 -12.96 11.84 25.59
C GLY A 599 -12.35 10.77 24.67
N HIS A 600 -11.13 10.94 24.15
CA HIS A 600 -10.45 9.87 23.42
C HIS A 600 -10.17 8.67 24.33
N SER A 601 -10.39 7.46 23.82
CA SER A 601 -10.18 6.23 24.59
C SER A 601 -9.44 5.16 23.78
N PHE A 602 -8.61 4.37 24.47
CA PHE A 602 -7.72 3.39 23.87
C PHE A 602 -7.69 2.10 24.70
N ILE A 603 -7.82 0.95 24.04
CA ILE A 603 -7.81 -0.38 24.68
C ILE A 603 -6.86 -1.29 23.91
N ASN A 604 -5.74 -1.66 24.54
CA ASN A 604 -4.81 -2.65 23.98
C ASN A 604 -5.17 -4.06 24.46
N GLN A 605 -5.69 -4.89 23.56
CA GLN A 605 -6.00 -6.30 23.80
C GLN A 605 -4.88 -7.23 23.28
N GLY A 606 -3.62 -6.79 23.31
CA GLY A 606 -2.46 -7.56 22.84
C GLY A 606 -2.09 -8.73 23.76
N ILE A 607 -2.38 -9.96 23.34
CA ILE A 607 -2.19 -11.18 24.14
C ILE A 607 -1.03 -12.00 23.58
N GLY A 608 -0.01 -12.21 24.42
CA GLY A 608 1.29 -12.73 23.98
C GLY A 608 1.28 -14.21 23.56
N GLY A 609 1.24 -14.48 22.25
CA GLY A 609 1.31 -15.84 21.71
C GLY A 609 -0.05 -16.52 21.57
N THR A 610 -1.02 -15.80 20.99
CA THR A 610 -2.38 -16.26 20.68
C THR A 610 -2.72 -15.94 19.22
N THR A 611 -3.56 -16.76 18.60
CA THR A 611 -4.00 -16.62 17.20
C THR A 611 -5.28 -15.78 17.09
N SER A 612 -5.64 -15.35 15.89
CA SER A 612 -6.94 -14.71 15.59
C SER A 612 -8.14 -15.54 16.04
N THR A 613 -7.99 -16.86 16.17
CA THR A 613 -9.06 -17.80 16.57
C THR A 613 -9.64 -17.49 17.95
N ILE A 614 -8.80 -17.17 18.96
CA ILE A 614 -9.32 -16.82 20.30
C ILE A 614 -9.94 -15.41 20.32
N PHE A 615 -9.47 -14.51 19.45
CA PHE A 615 -10.11 -13.20 19.29
C PHE A 615 -11.48 -13.34 18.64
N MET A 616 -11.64 -14.15 17.58
CA MET A 616 -12.96 -14.46 17.00
C MET A 616 -13.96 -15.00 18.04
N ALA A 617 -13.44 -15.83 18.94
CA ALA A 617 -14.18 -16.43 20.04
C ALA A 617 -14.72 -15.39 21.04
N CYS A 618 -13.90 -14.40 21.40
CA CYS A 618 -14.13 -13.51 22.53
C CYS A 618 -14.35 -12.03 22.15
N VAL A 619 -14.38 -11.70 20.86
CA VAL A 619 -14.42 -10.30 20.36
C VAL A 619 -15.54 -9.46 20.97
N GLU A 620 -16.70 -10.08 21.19
CA GLU A 620 -17.89 -9.47 21.82
C GLU A 620 -17.65 -9.01 23.28
N GLN A 621 -16.64 -9.57 23.97
CA GLN A 621 -16.17 -9.14 25.29
C GLN A 621 -14.94 -8.22 25.22
N LEU A 622 -14.19 -8.25 24.11
CA LEU A 622 -12.90 -7.56 23.96
C LEU A 622 -13.02 -6.19 23.28
N VAL A 623 -14.06 -5.96 22.47
CA VAL A 623 -14.27 -4.74 21.68
C VAL A 623 -15.62 -4.12 22.03
N PRO A 624 -15.65 -2.92 22.66
CA PRO A 624 -16.89 -2.21 22.93
C PRO A 624 -17.70 -1.90 21.65
N PRO A 625 -19.05 -2.03 21.67
CA PRO A 625 -19.93 -1.78 20.51
C PRO A 625 -19.87 -0.37 19.91
N ASP A 626 -19.28 0.59 20.62
CA ASP A 626 -19.09 2.00 20.27
C ASP A 626 -17.65 2.33 19.82
N THR A 627 -16.87 1.33 19.41
CA THR A 627 -15.49 1.50 18.93
C THR A 627 -15.43 2.12 17.54
N ASP A 628 -14.52 3.08 17.30
CA ASP A 628 -14.35 3.74 16.00
C ASP A 628 -13.26 3.11 15.13
N ILE A 629 -12.14 2.69 15.72
CA ILE A 629 -11.03 2.02 15.02
C ILE A 629 -10.71 0.69 15.70
N VAL A 630 -10.57 -0.39 14.92
CA VAL A 630 -10.02 -1.66 15.40
C VAL A 630 -8.82 -2.07 14.54
N THR A 631 -7.63 -2.13 15.14
CA THR A 631 -6.43 -2.63 14.45
C THR A 631 -6.24 -4.12 14.74
N LEU A 632 -5.82 -4.88 13.73
CA LEU A 632 -5.70 -6.34 13.75
C LEU A 632 -4.27 -6.74 13.34
N GLU A 633 -3.54 -7.44 14.20
CA GLU A 633 -2.17 -7.90 13.90
C GLU A 633 -1.98 -9.36 14.32
N PHE A 634 -1.93 -10.25 13.32
CA PHE A 634 -1.88 -11.70 13.51
C PHE A 634 -0.90 -12.42 12.58
N THR A 635 -0.17 -11.72 11.70
CA THR A 635 0.63 -12.31 10.61
C THR A 635 1.62 -13.36 11.09
N TYR A 636 2.28 -13.12 12.23
CA TYR A 636 3.24 -14.05 12.79
C TYR A 636 2.59 -15.15 13.65
N ASN A 637 1.44 -14.86 14.28
CA ASN A 637 0.82 -15.73 15.26
C ASN A 637 -0.09 -16.80 14.64
N ASP A 638 -0.75 -16.49 13.53
CA ASP A 638 -1.62 -17.45 12.84
C ASP A 638 -0.83 -18.53 12.08
N GLU A 639 -1.52 -19.61 11.71
CA GLU A 639 -0.95 -20.80 11.05
C GLU A 639 -0.17 -20.42 9.78
N ARG A 640 1.05 -20.96 9.64
CA ARG A 640 1.99 -20.61 8.55
C ARG A 640 1.64 -21.19 7.19
N GLU A 641 0.99 -22.35 7.20
CA GLU A 641 0.76 -23.21 6.04
C GLU A 641 -0.68 -23.71 6.09
N GLY A 642 -1.41 -23.66 4.97
CA GLY A 642 -2.70 -24.36 4.96
C GLY A 642 -3.74 -24.01 3.92
N GLY A 643 -3.73 -22.81 3.35
CA GLY A 643 -4.81 -22.34 2.48
C GLY A 643 -6.06 -21.90 3.25
N TYR A 644 -6.99 -21.31 2.51
CA TYR A 644 -8.13 -20.54 3.03
C TYR A 644 -9.15 -21.36 3.81
N THR A 645 -9.30 -22.67 3.54
CA THR A 645 -10.34 -23.51 4.16
C THR A 645 -10.00 -24.03 5.57
N LYS A 646 -8.79 -23.74 6.08
CA LYS A 646 -8.35 -24.11 7.44
C LYS A 646 -9.22 -23.49 8.54
N PRO A 647 -9.37 -24.14 9.72
CA PRO A 647 -10.07 -23.57 10.87
C PRO A 647 -9.51 -22.21 11.31
N SER A 648 -8.18 -22.02 11.22
CA SER A 648 -7.49 -20.76 11.52
C SER A 648 -7.93 -19.62 10.60
N ARG A 649 -7.97 -19.84 9.28
CA ARG A 649 -8.42 -18.86 8.28
C ARG A 649 -9.93 -18.64 8.30
N LYS A 650 -10.72 -19.70 8.50
CA LYS A 650 -12.16 -19.60 8.76
C LYS A 650 -12.46 -18.70 9.97
N ALA A 651 -11.70 -18.84 11.04
CA ALA A 651 -11.83 -18.01 12.23
C ALA A 651 -11.37 -16.56 12.02
N PHE A 652 -10.28 -16.33 11.27
CA PHE A 652 -9.88 -14.97 10.91
C PHE A 652 -10.98 -14.22 10.16
N GLU A 653 -11.61 -14.85 9.17
CA GLU A 653 -12.77 -14.28 8.46
C GLU A 653 -13.94 -13.97 9.39
N GLN A 654 -14.32 -14.92 10.27
CA GLN A 654 -15.41 -14.70 11.21
C GLN A 654 -15.11 -13.57 12.21
N LEU A 655 -13.84 -13.34 12.59
CA LEU A 655 -13.43 -12.17 13.37
C LEU A 655 -13.71 -10.87 12.61
N LEU A 656 -13.33 -10.78 11.33
CA LEU A 656 -13.60 -9.60 10.49
C LEU A 656 -15.11 -9.35 10.36
N ARG A 657 -15.90 -10.39 10.07
CA ARG A 657 -17.35 -10.28 9.88
C ARG A 657 -18.08 -9.86 11.17
N LYS A 658 -17.72 -10.42 12.33
CA LYS A 658 -18.23 -9.99 13.64
C LYS A 658 -17.92 -8.51 13.92
N LEU A 659 -16.67 -8.09 13.68
CA LEU A 659 -16.24 -6.70 13.89
C LEU A 659 -16.98 -5.70 12.99
N LEU A 660 -17.17 -6.03 11.70
CA LEU A 660 -17.88 -5.18 10.75
C LEU A 660 -19.39 -5.06 11.06
N ARG A 661 -19.98 -6.00 11.81
CA ARG A 661 -21.37 -5.94 12.30
C ARG A 661 -21.54 -5.22 13.65
N LEU A 662 -20.48 -4.73 14.27
CA LEU A 662 -20.63 -3.91 15.48
C LEU A 662 -21.45 -2.64 15.16
N PRO A 663 -22.33 -2.16 16.07
CA PRO A 663 -23.23 -1.03 15.80
C PRO A 663 -22.56 0.25 15.32
N SER A 664 -21.31 0.51 15.73
CA SER A 664 -20.52 1.66 15.26
C SER A 664 -19.99 1.54 13.82
N SER A 665 -20.02 0.35 13.22
CA SER A 665 -19.32 -0.01 11.98
C SER A 665 -17.86 0.49 11.97
N PRO A 666 -16.99 -0.08 12.84
CA PRO A 666 -15.64 0.42 13.07
C PRO A 666 -14.76 0.37 11.81
N ALA A 667 -13.85 1.34 11.70
CA ALA A 667 -12.77 1.30 10.73
C ALA A 667 -11.75 0.23 11.12
N LEU A 668 -11.76 -0.89 10.41
CA LEU A 668 -10.78 -1.95 10.60
C LEU A 668 -9.45 -1.59 9.91
N VAL A 669 -8.33 -1.99 10.51
CA VAL A 669 -7.01 -1.99 9.85
C VAL A 669 -6.35 -3.33 10.06
N LEU A 670 -5.95 -3.99 8.98
CA LEU A 670 -5.10 -5.17 9.05
C LEU A 670 -3.63 -4.74 8.99
N LEU A 671 -2.93 -4.84 10.12
CA LEU A 671 -1.52 -4.53 10.25
C LEU A 671 -0.68 -5.81 10.16
N HIS A 672 0.27 -5.81 9.25
CA HIS A 672 1.21 -6.90 9.06
C HIS A 672 2.60 -6.51 9.57
N HIS A 673 2.94 -7.01 10.76
CA HIS A 673 4.31 -7.06 11.24
C HIS A 673 5.16 -7.97 10.34
N TYR A 674 6.45 -7.63 10.20
CA TYR A 674 7.42 -8.42 9.45
C TYR A 674 8.50 -8.95 10.39
N ALA A 675 8.60 -10.27 10.51
CA ALA A 675 9.54 -10.96 11.40
C ALA A 675 10.71 -11.55 10.58
N TRP A 676 11.73 -10.72 10.31
CA TRP A 676 12.89 -11.07 9.47
C TRP A 676 13.49 -12.45 9.82
N GLY A 677 13.64 -12.74 11.12
CA GLY A 677 14.31 -13.95 11.63
C GLY A 677 13.52 -15.24 11.44
N ALA A 678 12.22 -15.11 11.14
CA ALA A 678 11.31 -16.22 10.89
C ALA A 678 10.76 -16.23 9.46
N SER A 679 11.19 -15.28 8.61
CA SER A 679 10.91 -15.24 7.18
C SER A 679 12.07 -15.92 6.44
N TYR A 680 11.91 -17.22 6.14
CA TYR A 680 12.90 -18.08 5.50
C TYR A 680 12.19 -19.09 4.59
N GLY A 681 12.92 -19.77 3.70
CA GLY A 681 12.33 -20.76 2.79
C GLY A 681 13.36 -21.62 2.07
N PRO A 682 12.93 -22.58 1.21
CA PRO A 682 13.84 -23.47 0.50
C PRO A 682 14.88 -22.69 -0.32
N GLY A 683 16.16 -22.89 -0.03
CA GLY A 683 17.29 -22.21 -0.68
C GLY A 683 17.59 -20.79 -0.18
N HIS A 684 16.82 -20.24 0.77
CA HIS A 684 17.03 -18.88 1.29
C HIS A 684 17.08 -18.84 2.83
N GLY A 685 18.01 -18.04 3.36
CA GLY A 685 18.12 -17.78 4.79
C GLY A 685 17.01 -16.87 5.33
N LYS A 686 17.28 -16.29 6.52
CA LYS A 686 16.45 -15.25 7.13
C LYS A 686 16.30 -14.03 6.19
N GLY A 687 15.20 -13.30 6.33
CA GLY A 687 14.94 -12.09 5.54
C GLY A 687 14.26 -12.33 4.18
N LEU A 688 13.66 -13.50 3.95
CA LEU A 688 12.90 -13.77 2.74
C LEU A 688 11.73 -12.80 2.62
N TYR A 689 11.65 -12.03 1.51
CA TYR A 689 10.65 -10.97 1.36
C TYR A 689 9.22 -11.49 1.51
N PHE A 690 8.84 -12.53 0.77
CA PHE A 690 7.49 -13.08 0.80
C PHE A 690 7.27 -14.02 2.00
N PHE A 691 6.15 -13.85 2.68
CA PHE A 691 5.72 -14.71 3.78
C PHE A 691 4.25 -15.11 3.59
N PRO A 692 3.88 -16.42 3.58
CA PRO A 692 2.55 -16.85 3.10
C PRO A 692 1.34 -16.30 3.86
N PRO A 693 1.32 -16.26 5.22
CA PRO A 693 0.17 -15.75 5.97
C PRO A 693 -0.22 -14.32 5.62
N GLU A 694 0.74 -13.45 5.28
CA GLU A 694 0.47 -12.07 4.90
C GLU A 694 -0.47 -11.99 3.68
N GLN A 695 -0.28 -12.88 2.71
CA GLN A 695 -0.99 -12.90 1.43
C GLN A 695 -2.42 -13.43 1.57
N GLU A 696 -2.58 -14.47 2.38
CA GLU A 696 -3.89 -15.05 2.70
C GLU A 696 -4.71 -14.03 3.51
N LEU A 697 -4.13 -13.45 4.56
CA LEU A 697 -4.80 -12.44 5.41
C LEU A 697 -5.11 -11.15 4.63
N THR A 698 -4.20 -10.65 3.78
CA THR A 698 -4.45 -9.53 2.85
C THR A 698 -5.65 -9.82 1.94
N THR A 699 -5.82 -11.06 1.46
CA THR A 699 -6.91 -11.42 0.54
C THR A 699 -8.28 -11.36 1.22
N PHE A 700 -8.40 -11.67 2.50
CA PHE A 700 -9.65 -11.39 3.25
C PHE A 700 -9.88 -9.89 3.39
N ALA A 701 -8.85 -9.10 3.67
CA ALA A 701 -9.00 -7.66 3.83
C ALA A 701 -9.44 -6.97 2.53
N THR A 702 -8.93 -7.37 1.36
CA THR A 702 -9.43 -6.82 0.08
C THR A 702 -10.88 -7.21 -0.19
N PHE A 703 -11.28 -8.45 0.12
CA PHE A 703 -12.68 -8.89 -0.01
C PHE A 703 -13.64 -8.04 0.83
N TYR A 704 -13.24 -7.69 2.04
CA TYR A 704 -14.04 -6.92 2.99
C TYR A 704 -13.88 -5.40 2.89
N ASP A 705 -13.08 -4.87 1.96
CA ASP A 705 -12.78 -3.44 1.82
C ASP A 705 -12.10 -2.83 3.07
N ILE A 706 -11.13 -3.56 3.61
CA ILE A 706 -10.36 -3.22 4.83
C ILE A 706 -8.95 -2.75 4.44
N PRO A 707 -8.52 -1.54 4.86
CA PRO A 707 -7.12 -1.10 4.71
C PRO A 707 -6.09 -2.09 5.28
N VAL A 708 -5.05 -2.35 4.49
CA VAL A 708 -3.91 -3.22 4.85
C VAL A 708 -2.63 -2.41 4.95
N VAL A 709 -1.96 -2.52 6.10
CA VAL A 709 -0.66 -1.91 6.36
C VAL A 709 0.41 -3.01 6.41
N SER A 710 1.38 -2.99 5.50
CA SER A 710 2.47 -3.95 5.43
C SER A 710 3.81 -3.32 5.84
N LEU A 711 4.32 -3.70 7.01
CA LEU A 711 5.65 -3.30 7.45
C LEU A 711 6.72 -3.83 6.48
N ARG A 712 6.54 -5.03 5.91
CA ARG A 712 7.41 -5.62 4.88
C ARG A 712 7.59 -4.69 3.68
N SER A 713 6.50 -4.18 3.11
CA SER A 713 6.57 -3.28 1.94
C SER A 713 7.32 -1.98 2.25
N ALA A 714 7.20 -1.47 3.48
CA ALA A 714 7.93 -0.27 3.94
C ALA A 714 9.42 -0.55 4.22
N VAL A 715 9.73 -1.44 5.17
CA VAL A 715 11.04 -1.48 5.84
C VAL A 715 12.01 -2.53 5.30
N TRP A 716 11.57 -3.50 4.49
CA TRP A 716 12.45 -4.59 4.07
C TRP A 716 13.70 -4.07 3.32
N ARG A 717 13.52 -3.01 2.52
CA ARG A 717 14.61 -2.35 1.80
C ARG A 717 15.72 -1.88 2.73
N ASN A 718 15.34 -1.33 3.87
CA ASN A 718 16.22 -0.72 4.88
C ASN A 718 16.90 -1.79 5.73
N LEU A 719 16.13 -2.83 6.13
CA LEU A 719 16.67 -4.02 6.80
C LEU A 719 17.72 -4.75 5.94
N ALA A 720 17.45 -4.92 4.64
CA ALA A 720 18.36 -5.60 3.71
C ALA A 720 19.59 -4.75 3.33
N ALA A 721 19.52 -3.43 3.50
CA ALA A 721 20.65 -2.50 3.33
C ALA A 721 21.45 -2.29 4.63
N GLY A 722 20.89 -2.58 5.80
CA GLY A 722 21.57 -2.38 7.09
C GLY A 722 21.73 -0.90 7.48
N ILE A 723 20.83 -0.03 7.04
CA ILE A 723 20.89 1.40 7.39
C ILE A 723 20.59 1.62 8.88
N GLU A 724 20.99 2.77 9.43
CA GLU A 724 20.80 3.07 10.84
C GLU A 724 19.31 3.12 11.24
N GLY A 725 18.98 2.53 12.39
CA GLY A 725 17.61 2.26 12.84
C GLY A 725 17.06 0.91 12.34
N PHE A 726 17.68 0.33 11.31
CA PHE A 726 17.25 -0.88 10.62
C PHE A 726 18.31 -2.01 10.64
N GLN A 727 19.33 -1.90 11.50
CA GLN A 727 20.44 -2.87 11.56
C GLN A 727 20.04 -4.23 12.16
N LEU A 728 20.83 -5.25 11.80
CA LEU A 728 20.55 -6.69 12.03
C LEU A 728 21.76 -7.47 12.59
N ASP A 729 22.96 -6.89 12.64
CA ASP A 729 24.18 -7.52 13.18
C ASP A 729 24.13 -7.71 14.70
N LYS A 730 23.36 -6.86 15.42
CA LYS A 730 23.07 -6.98 16.85
C LYS A 730 21.57 -6.97 17.11
N ILE A 731 21.21 -7.26 18.37
CA ILE A 731 19.83 -7.19 18.89
C ILE A 731 19.76 -6.30 20.13
N VAL A 732 18.56 -5.82 20.49
CA VAL A 732 18.30 -4.97 21.67
C VAL A 732 17.56 -5.76 22.76
N PRO A 733 18.24 -6.65 23.50
CA PRO A 733 17.59 -7.58 24.40
C PRO A 733 17.00 -6.88 25.63
N ASN A 734 15.70 -7.12 25.86
CA ASN A 734 15.03 -6.73 27.11
C ASN A 734 15.16 -7.80 28.21
N LYS A 735 15.93 -8.88 28.00
CA LYS A 735 16.38 -9.86 29.01
C LYS A 735 17.78 -10.40 28.64
N PRO A 736 18.68 -10.70 29.60
CA PRO A 736 20.10 -10.88 29.32
C PRO A 736 20.49 -12.08 28.44
N ASP A 737 19.71 -13.16 28.46
CA ASP A 737 20.19 -14.49 28.03
C ASP A 737 19.65 -14.96 26.67
N SER A 738 20.54 -15.56 25.88
CA SER A 738 20.33 -16.25 24.60
C SER A 738 19.93 -15.41 23.36
N GLY A 739 20.93 -14.83 22.67
CA GLY A 739 20.79 -14.36 21.30
C GLY A 739 21.86 -13.36 20.83
N PRO A 740 22.30 -13.42 19.55
CA PRO A 740 23.37 -12.70 18.85
C PRO A 740 24.47 -11.94 19.64
N THR A 741 25.14 -11.01 18.95
CA THR A 741 25.87 -9.93 19.61
C THR A 741 24.84 -8.94 20.15
N VAL A 742 25.01 -8.50 21.40
CA VAL A 742 24.10 -7.55 22.06
C VAL A 742 24.53 -6.12 21.74
N ALA A 743 23.57 -5.25 21.38
CA ALA A 743 23.83 -3.82 21.20
C ALA A 743 24.13 -3.15 22.55
N ALA A 744 25.23 -2.40 22.62
CA ALA A 744 25.53 -1.59 23.79
C ALA A 744 24.44 -0.52 24.00
N PRO A 745 24.15 -0.07 25.24
CA PRO A 745 23.02 0.81 25.55
C PRO A 745 22.91 2.04 24.64
N GLU A 746 24.04 2.67 24.35
CA GLU A 746 24.20 3.81 23.46
C GLU A 746 23.95 3.50 21.99
N GLU A 747 24.15 2.26 21.53
CA GLU A 747 23.95 1.84 20.14
C GLU A 747 22.52 1.38 19.84
N ARG A 748 21.65 1.21 20.85
CA ARG A 748 20.32 0.57 20.69
C ARG A 748 19.42 1.26 19.67
N HIS A 749 19.61 2.55 19.44
CA HIS A 749 18.90 3.33 18.42
C HIS A 749 19.15 2.85 16.99
N LYS A 750 20.20 2.05 16.74
CA LYS A 750 20.56 1.60 15.39
C LYS A 750 19.83 0.33 14.93
N TYR A 751 19.23 -0.41 15.87
CA TYR A 751 18.80 -1.80 15.66
C TYR A 751 17.28 -1.98 15.72
N PHE A 752 16.72 -2.72 14.75
CA PHE A 752 15.27 -2.82 14.56
C PHE A 752 14.55 -3.81 15.48
N TYR A 753 15.26 -4.82 15.99
CA TYR A 753 14.67 -5.95 16.73
C TYR A 753 15.26 -6.09 18.13
N ALA A 754 14.40 -6.49 19.07
CA ALA A 754 14.75 -6.71 20.46
C ALA A 754 15.29 -8.13 20.74
N ASP A 755 14.83 -9.14 19.99
CA ASP A 755 15.29 -10.53 20.11
C ASP A 755 15.78 -11.08 18.76
N PHE A 756 15.61 -12.39 18.49
CA PHE A 756 16.13 -13.14 17.33
C PHE A 756 15.49 -12.76 15.97
N TYR A 757 15.34 -11.47 15.73
CA TYR A 757 14.68 -10.78 14.62
C TYR A 757 13.18 -11.12 14.50
N LEU A 758 12.51 -11.22 15.65
CA LEU A 758 11.07 -11.43 15.77
C LEU A 758 10.37 -10.21 16.36
N HIS A 759 10.62 -9.89 17.63
CA HIS A 759 9.96 -8.77 18.31
C HIS A 759 10.67 -7.44 17.99
N PRO A 760 9.94 -6.38 17.60
CA PRO A 760 10.56 -5.10 17.28
C PRO A 760 11.11 -4.39 18.54
N SER A 761 12.22 -3.68 18.36
CA SER A 761 12.76 -2.73 19.36
C SER A 761 11.90 -1.45 19.41
N ASP A 762 12.29 -0.46 20.23
CA ASP A 762 11.64 0.85 20.20
C ASP A 762 11.62 1.51 18.81
N GLN A 763 12.61 1.22 17.95
CA GLN A 763 12.63 1.66 16.55
C GLN A 763 11.66 0.86 15.68
N GLY A 764 11.59 -0.47 15.86
CA GLY A 764 10.61 -1.28 15.14
C GLY A 764 9.16 -0.94 15.51
N HIS A 765 8.89 -0.61 16.78
CA HIS A 765 7.59 -0.12 17.24
C HIS A 765 7.28 1.29 16.73
N LYS A 766 8.30 2.14 16.57
CA LYS A 766 8.19 3.47 15.95
C LYS A 766 7.82 3.36 14.46
N ALA A 767 8.49 2.49 13.70
CA ALA A 767 8.15 2.20 12.30
C ALA A 767 6.73 1.61 12.15
N LEU A 768 6.33 0.67 13.00
CA LEU A 768 4.96 0.13 13.03
C LEU A 768 3.90 1.22 13.27
N ALA A 769 4.16 2.17 14.18
CA ALA A 769 3.23 3.26 14.48
C ALA A 769 3.10 4.26 13.32
N GLU A 770 4.22 4.62 12.68
CA GLU A 770 4.23 5.51 11.51
C GLU A 770 3.53 4.87 10.30
N ALA A 771 3.79 3.58 10.05
CA ALA A 771 3.10 2.80 9.02
C ALA A 771 1.57 2.72 9.27
N LEU A 772 1.17 2.43 10.53
CA LEU A 772 -0.22 2.32 10.94
C LEU A 772 -0.99 3.65 10.84
N ALA A 773 -0.31 4.80 11.00
CA ALA A 773 -0.92 6.11 10.82
C ALA A 773 -1.27 6.42 9.35
N GLY A 774 -0.59 5.79 8.39
CA GLY A 774 -0.71 6.08 6.94
C GLY A 774 -2.15 6.14 6.40
N PRO A 775 -3.00 5.11 6.59
CA PRO A 775 -4.39 5.14 6.11
C PRO A 775 -5.24 6.27 6.72
N LEU A 776 -5.07 6.58 8.01
CA LEU A 776 -5.82 7.66 8.66
C LEU A 776 -5.28 9.04 8.24
N MET A 777 -3.97 9.19 8.08
CA MET A 777 -3.36 10.39 7.48
C MET A 777 -3.87 10.64 6.06
N ARG A 778 -4.01 9.58 5.24
CA ARG A 778 -4.58 9.67 3.89
C ARG A 778 -6.03 10.14 3.93
N ALA A 779 -6.89 9.52 4.76
CA ALA A 779 -8.30 9.89 4.86
C ALA A 779 -8.53 11.29 5.45
N LEU A 780 -7.67 11.74 6.37
CA LEU A 780 -7.68 13.11 6.89
C LEU A 780 -7.39 14.14 5.78
N GLY A 781 -6.43 13.86 4.89
CA GLY A 781 -6.17 14.68 3.71
C GLY A 781 -7.36 14.72 2.74
N GLU A 782 -7.89 13.55 2.37
CA GLU A 782 -9.07 13.42 1.49
C GLU A 782 -10.27 14.22 2.03
N THR A 783 -10.64 13.98 3.30
CA THR A 783 -11.80 14.63 3.96
C THR A 783 -11.59 16.14 4.16
N ALA A 784 -10.34 16.60 4.36
CA ALA A 784 -10.04 18.02 4.47
C ALA A 784 -10.21 18.75 3.13
N VAL A 785 -9.81 18.13 2.01
CA VAL A 785 -10.01 18.68 0.66
C VAL A 785 -11.50 18.70 0.29
N GLU A 786 -12.23 17.62 0.57
CA GLU A 786 -13.70 17.54 0.38
C GLU A 786 -14.43 18.69 1.10
N ARG A 787 -14.12 18.92 2.39
CA ARG A 787 -14.72 20.00 3.18
C ARG A 787 -14.34 21.40 2.67
N ALA A 788 -13.10 21.58 2.22
CA ALA A 788 -12.66 22.86 1.65
C ALA A 788 -13.39 23.17 0.33
N ALA A 789 -13.55 22.18 -0.55
CA ALA A 789 -14.30 22.33 -1.80
C ALA A 789 -15.79 22.65 -1.54
N ALA A 790 -16.42 21.94 -0.60
CA ALA A 790 -17.81 22.19 -0.21
C ALA A 790 -18.03 23.62 0.32
N ALA A 791 -17.15 24.10 1.21
CA ALA A 791 -17.24 25.46 1.76
C ALA A 791 -17.03 26.56 0.69
N VAL A 792 -16.19 26.32 -0.31
CA VAL A 792 -16.02 27.23 -1.46
C VAL A 792 -17.28 27.24 -2.34
N ALA A 793 -17.89 26.09 -2.60
CA ALA A 793 -19.14 25.99 -3.36
C ALA A 793 -20.32 26.67 -2.63
N GLU A 794 -20.44 26.47 -1.32
CA GLU A 794 -21.45 27.13 -0.48
C GLU A 794 -21.27 28.65 -0.48
N HIS A 795 -20.03 29.14 -0.35
CA HIS A 795 -19.75 30.58 -0.41
C HIS A 795 -20.02 31.17 -1.80
N ALA A 796 -19.74 30.44 -2.88
CA ALA A 796 -20.07 30.86 -4.25
C ALA A 796 -21.60 30.90 -4.50
N ALA A 797 -22.35 29.95 -3.94
CA ALA A 797 -23.81 29.96 -3.98
C ALA A 797 -24.40 31.15 -3.20
N ALA A 798 -23.88 31.43 -2.00
CA ALA A 798 -24.27 32.59 -1.20
C ALA A 798 -23.91 33.92 -1.89
N GLY A 799 -22.76 34.01 -2.56
CA GLY A 799 -22.32 35.21 -3.29
C GLY A 799 -23.18 35.59 -4.49
N ASN A 800 -23.92 34.63 -5.08
CA ASN A 800 -24.92 34.90 -6.11
C ASN A 800 -26.29 35.35 -5.55
N GLY A 801 -26.46 35.35 -4.22
CA GLY A 801 -27.59 35.99 -3.54
C GLY A 801 -27.46 37.51 -3.53
N GLY A 802 -27.50 38.12 -4.72
CA GLY A 802 -27.26 39.54 -4.92
C GLY A 802 -28.19 40.43 -4.10
N ALA A 803 -27.63 41.49 -3.50
CA ALA A 803 -28.41 42.48 -2.77
C ALA A 803 -29.44 43.16 -3.69
N GLN A 804 -30.70 43.22 -3.23
CA GLN A 804 -31.67 44.14 -3.82
C GLN A 804 -31.33 45.56 -3.34
N GLU A 805 -31.10 46.47 -4.29
CA GLU A 805 -30.94 47.90 -3.97
C GLU A 805 -32.28 48.47 -3.50
N GLU A 806 -32.37 48.88 -2.22
CA GLU A 806 -33.50 49.67 -1.75
C GLU A 806 -33.44 51.08 -2.36
N VAL A 807 -34.39 51.38 -3.25
CA VAL A 807 -34.55 52.72 -3.83
C VAL A 807 -35.17 53.65 -2.77
N PRO A 808 -34.52 54.77 -2.38
CA PRO A 808 -35.01 55.63 -1.32
C PRO A 808 -36.25 56.45 -1.75
N GLY A 809 -37.41 56.08 -1.20
CA GLY A 809 -38.69 56.80 -1.34
C GLY A 809 -39.09 57.54 -0.06
N GLY A 810 -39.83 58.65 -0.21
CA GLY A 810 -40.21 59.56 0.88
C GLY A 810 -41.26 59.04 1.89
N PRO A 811 -41.57 59.84 2.92
CA PRO A 811 -42.06 59.34 4.22
C PRO A 811 -43.58 59.13 4.32
N PRO A 812 -44.02 58.25 5.24
CA PRO A 812 -45.37 58.24 5.79
C PRO A 812 -45.49 59.15 7.04
N ASP A 813 -46.65 59.79 7.21
CA ASP A 813 -46.99 60.52 8.44
C ASP A 813 -47.28 59.58 9.63
N GLY A 814 -47.10 60.09 10.85
CA GLY A 814 -47.51 59.43 12.09
C GLY A 814 -48.98 59.69 12.49
N PRO A 815 -49.42 59.40 13.73
CA PRO A 815 -48.61 59.03 14.90
C PRO A 815 -48.97 57.67 15.55
N ALA A 816 -48.14 57.24 16.50
CA ALA A 816 -48.41 56.16 17.47
C ALA A 816 -49.35 56.66 18.61
N PRO A 817 -49.83 55.83 19.58
CA PRO A 817 -48.94 55.17 20.56
C PRO A 817 -49.40 53.81 21.19
N THR A 818 -48.47 53.25 22.00
CA THR A 818 -48.68 52.46 23.26
C THR A 818 -49.31 51.05 23.26
N GLU A 819 -48.40 50.06 23.42
CA GLU A 819 -48.22 49.21 24.63
C GLU A 819 -48.92 47.84 24.90
N GLN A 820 -48.04 46.94 25.40
CA GLN A 820 -48.19 45.94 26.49
C GLN A 820 -48.89 44.57 26.32
N SER A 821 -48.09 43.53 26.64
CA SER A 821 -48.49 42.20 27.16
C SER A 821 -49.26 41.27 26.20
N GLY A 822 -49.34 39.95 26.43
CA GLY A 822 -48.76 39.10 27.49
C GLY A 822 -48.87 37.61 27.13
N GLY A 823 -48.05 36.75 27.72
CA GLY A 823 -47.90 35.34 27.30
C GLY A 823 -48.83 34.32 27.96
N GLY A 824 -48.81 33.10 27.41
CA GLY A 824 -49.47 31.85 27.83
C GLY A 824 -49.57 30.94 26.59
N SER A 825 -49.19 29.66 26.54
CA SER A 825 -49.37 28.52 27.47
C SER A 825 -50.86 28.21 27.74
N SER A 826 -51.34 26.97 27.66
CA SER A 826 -50.78 25.66 27.23
C SER A 826 -51.93 24.62 27.33
N LEU A 827 -51.62 23.30 27.23
CA LEU A 827 -52.51 22.14 27.48
C LEU A 827 -53.48 21.84 26.30
N SER A 828 -53.73 20.62 25.77
CA SER A 828 -53.42 19.19 26.05
C SER A 828 -54.65 18.35 26.45
N SER A 829 -54.60 17.02 26.18
CA SER A 829 -55.56 15.98 26.60
C SER A 829 -56.93 15.98 25.88
N ASP A 830 -57.64 14.86 25.65
CA ASP A 830 -57.28 13.45 25.89
C ASP A 830 -58.10 12.43 25.05
N GLY A 831 -57.63 11.17 25.00
CA GLY A 831 -58.41 9.97 24.60
C GLY A 831 -58.71 9.75 23.09
N GLY A 832 -58.96 8.53 22.59
CA GLY A 832 -58.82 7.18 23.20
C GLY A 832 -59.99 6.22 22.90
N GLY A 833 -59.73 5.05 22.29
CA GLY A 833 -60.70 3.90 22.28
C GLY A 833 -60.80 3.02 21.02
N ASN A 834 -60.18 1.82 21.08
CA ASN A 834 -60.64 0.46 20.71
C ASN A 834 -61.41 0.11 19.40
N GLY A 835 -61.22 -1.16 18.96
CA GLY A 835 -61.94 -1.89 17.89
C GLY A 835 -60.96 -2.43 16.82
N GLU A 836 -60.62 -3.73 16.70
CA GLU A 836 -61.45 -4.92 16.37
C GLU A 836 -62.10 -4.85 14.98
N GLU A 837 -62.05 -5.85 14.08
CA GLU A 837 -61.32 -7.13 13.96
C GLU A 837 -61.38 -7.59 12.47
N GLY A 838 -61.01 -8.84 12.10
CA GLY A 838 -61.63 -9.47 10.89
C GLY A 838 -60.78 -9.95 9.68
N VAL A 839 -59.69 -10.68 9.93
CA VAL A 839 -59.10 -11.80 9.12
C VAL A 839 -59.64 -12.15 7.70
N ARG A 840 -58.71 -12.27 6.72
CA ARG A 840 -58.58 -13.22 5.55
C ARG A 840 -58.03 -12.47 4.31
N ALA A 841 -57.03 -12.89 3.51
CA ALA A 841 -56.39 -14.19 3.15
C ALA A 841 -56.77 -14.70 1.74
N ASP A 842 -55.73 -15.01 0.97
CA ASP A 842 -55.63 -15.76 -0.30
C ASP A 842 -56.25 -15.16 -1.59
N GLY A 843 -55.51 -15.28 -2.71
CA GLY A 843 -55.91 -14.85 -4.06
C GLY A 843 -54.72 -14.66 -5.02
N GLU A 844 -54.66 -15.44 -6.11
CA GLU A 844 -53.52 -15.50 -7.05
C GLU A 844 -53.73 -14.70 -8.35
N GLU A 845 -52.61 -14.47 -9.07
CA GLU A 845 -52.43 -14.18 -10.52
C GLU A 845 -53.19 -13.03 -11.24
N GLY A 846 -52.47 -12.35 -12.15
CA GLY A 846 -53.06 -11.88 -13.42
C GLY A 846 -52.71 -10.47 -13.93
N GLY A 847 -52.09 -10.42 -15.12
CA GLY A 847 -52.58 -9.51 -16.18
C GLY A 847 -52.11 -8.04 -16.26
N SER A 848 -50.88 -7.83 -16.74
CA SER A 848 -50.52 -6.86 -17.80
C SER A 848 -51.19 -5.46 -17.93
N SER A 849 -50.32 -4.43 -17.95
CA SER A 849 -50.35 -3.24 -18.83
C SER A 849 -51.52 -2.23 -18.78
N SER A 850 -51.19 -0.96 -18.51
CA SER A 850 -51.13 0.07 -19.56
C SER A 850 -50.34 1.30 -19.12
N SER A 851 -49.83 2.08 -20.08
CA SER A 851 -48.98 3.25 -19.88
C SER A 851 -49.75 4.56 -19.69
N SER A 852 -49.23 5.47 -18.86
CA SER A 852 -49.41 6.92 -19.02
C SER A 852 -48.10 7.65 -18.78
N SER A 853 -47.59 8.34 -19.80
CA SER A 853 -46.33 9.09 -19.75
C SER A 853 -46.58 10.60 -19.53
N SER A 854 -45.48 11.36 -19.47
CA SER A 854 -45.39 12.84 -19.39
C SER A 854 -45.60 13.47 -17.99
N SER A 855 -44.90 14.53 -17.59
CA SER A 855 -43.54 15.04 -17.94
C SER A 855 -43.30 16.34 -17.15
N SER A 856 -42.04 16.63 -16.77
CA SER A 856 -41.44 17.99 -16.65
C SER A 856 -42.11 19.05 -15.75
N SER A 857 -41.42 19.98 -15.09
CA SER A 857 -39.97 20.26 -14.95
C SER A 857 -39.79 21.33 -13.86
N GLY A 858 -38.62 21.39 -13.23
CA GLY A 858 -38.25 22.47 -12.33
C GLY A 858 -36.74 22.49 -12.12
N ASP A 859 -36.06 23.47 -12.70
CA ASP A 859 -34.60 23.56 -12.69
C ASP A 859 -34.03 23.94 -11.31
N GLY A 860 -32.83 23.42 -11.03
CA GLY A 860 -32.06 23.67 -9.81
C GLY A 860 -30.57 23.54 -10.08
N GLY A 861 -30.05 24.34 -11.02
CA GLY A 861 -28.67 24.24 -11.53
C GLY A 861 -27.61 24.63 -10.50
N GLY A 862 -27.14 23.66 -9.70
CA GLY A 862 -25.95 23.78 -8.87
C GLY A 862 -24.69 23.32 -9.61
N GLY A 863 -23.72 24.22 -9.83
CA GLY A 863 -22.45 23.87 -10.45
C GLY A 863 -21.57 23.04 -9.51
N SER A 864 -21.41 21.74 -9.78
CA SER A 864 -20.60 20.84 -8.96
C SER A 864 -19.10 21.10 -9.15
N THR A 865 -18.45 21.72 -8.17
CA THR A 865 -16.99 21.63 -7.99
C THR A 865 -16.66 20.47 -7.04
N SER A 866 -16.96 19.25 -7.49
CA SER A 866 -16.71 18.00 -6.78
C SER A 866 -15.22 17.65 -6.73
N SER A 867 -14.78 17.04 -5.63
CA SER A 867 -13.46 16.39 -5.56
C SER A 867 -13.39 15.18 -6.50
N SER A 868 -12.18 14.86 -6.97
CA SER A 868 -11.88 13.86 -8.01
C SER A 868 -12.32 12.41 -7.72
N PHE A 869 -12.72 12.11 -6.48
CA PHE A 869 -13.37 10.86 -6.09
C PHE A 869 -14.44 11.11 -5.01
N GLY A 870 -15.37 12.04 -5.26
CA GLY A 870 -16.57 12.25 -4.44
C GLY A 870 -17.45 10.99 -4.44
N GLY A 871 -17.20 10.09 -3.49
CA GLY A 871 -17.56 8.66 -3.54
C GLY A 871 -19.01 8.35 -3.91
N THR A 872 -19.25 8.06 -5.19
CA THR A 872 -20.48 7.42 -5.63
C THR A 872 -20.50 5.96 -5.20
N ALA A 873 -21.36 5.61 -4.24
CA ALA A 873 -21.67 4.22 -3.90
C ALA A 873 -22.63 3.63 -4.93
N ARG A 874 -22.53 2.33 -5.22
CA ARG A 874 -23.51 1.65 -6.08
C ARG A 874 -24.78 1.36 -5.29
N ALA A 875 -25.82 2.14 -5.54
CA ALA A 875 -27.16 1.96 -4.97
C ALA A 875 -27.92 0.79 -5.63
N ASP A 876 -27.50 -0.45 -5.33
CA ASP A 876 -28.22 -1.68 -5.69
C ASP A 876 -28.53 -2.46 -4.39
N PRO A 877 -29.82 -2.73 -4.07
CA PRO A 877 -30.18 -3.42 -2.82
C PRO A 877 -29.53 -4.79 -2.63
N ARG A 878 -29.05 -5.44 -3.69
CA ARG A 878 -28.35 -6.73 -3.62
C ARG A 878 -26.91 -6.61 -3.13
N LEU A 879 -26.40 -5.40 -2.98
CA LEU A 879 -25.09 -5.08 -2.42
C LEU A 879 -25.16 -4.52 -0.99
N GLU A 880 -26.35 -4.42 -0.39
CA GLU A 880 -26.53 -3.92 0.97
C GLU A 880 -25.95 -4.87 2.04
N GLY A 881 -25.37 -4.29 3.09
CA GLY A 881 -24.79 -5.03 4.21
C GLY A 881 -23.41 -5.63 3.91
N LEU A 882 -23.16 -6.83 4.46
CA LEU A 882 -21.91 -7.56 4.22
C LEU A 882 -22.12 -8.62 3.12
N PRO A 883 -21.12 -8.83 2.23
CA PRO A 883 -21.16 -9.93 1.28
C PRO A 883 -21.30 -11.30 1.99
N PRO A 884 -21.64 -12.38 1.26
CA PRO A 884 -21.47 -13.74 1.78
C PRO A 884 -20.02 -14.00 2.24
N PRO A 885 -19.76 -15.03 3.06
CA PRO A 885 -18.39 -15.40 3.43
C PRO A 885 -17.53 -15.67 2.17
N MET A 886 -16.29 -15.19 2.19
CA MET A 886 -15.31 -15.39 1.13
C MET A 886 -14.93 -16.87 1.00
N ILE A 887 -14.80 -17.57 2.14
CA ILE A 887 -14.65 -19.03 2.17
C ILE A 887 -16.05 -19.67 2.05
N PRO A 888 -16.29 -20.54 1.05
CA PRO A 888 -17.57 -21.23 0.90
C PRO A 888 -17.98 -21.98 2.18
N GLY A 889 -19.23 -21.80 2.60
CA GLY A 889 -19.78 -22.42 3.82
C GLY A 889 -19.10 -22.03 5.13
N ASN A 890 -18.44 -20.87 5.20
CA ASN A 890 -17.87 -20.36 6.45
C ASN A 890 -18.88 -19.51 7.24
N GLU A 891 -19.92 -20.18 7.76
CA GLU A 891 -20.92 -19.54 8.61
C GLU A 891 -20.37 -19.10 9.96
N GLU A 892 -20.92 -18.01 10.48
CA GLU A 892 -20.42 -17.32 11.67
C GLU A 892 -20.97 -17.93 12.96
N VAL A 893 -20.07 -18.34 13.84
CA VAL A 893 -20.44 -18.99 15.10
C VAL A 893 -20.83 -17.96 16.17
N THR A 894 -22.04 -18.08 16.71
CA THR A 894 -22.51 -17.26 17.83
C THR A 894 -21.77 -17.68 19.10
N THR A 895 -21.06 -16.77 19.75
CA THR A 895 -20.46 -17.07 21.05
C THR A 895 -21.55 -17.12 22.11
N VAL A 896 -21.47 -18.11 23.01
CA VAL A 896 -22.36 -18.24 24.19
C VAL A 896 -21.67 -17.67 25.41
N SER A 897 -20.42 -18.10 25.64
CA SER A 897 -19.59 -17.62 26.75
C SER A 897 -18.11 -17.80 26.40
N CYS A 898 -17.33 -16.73 26.51
CA CYS A 898 -15.88 -16.82 26.58
C CYS A 898 -15.41 -16.66 28.03
N TYR A 899 -14.48 -17.53 28.44
CA TYR A 899 -13.72 -17.42 29.68
C TYR A 899 -12.23 -17.52 29.33
N MET A 900 -11.46 -16.48 29.65
CA MET A 900 -10.04 -16.38 29.28
C MET A 900 -9.28 -15.57 30.31
N GLN A 901 -7.98 -15.87 30.47
CA GLN A 901 -7.15 -15.19 31.48
C GLN A 901 -7.78 -15.32 32.88
N GLN A 902 -7.96 -14.22 33.63
CA GLN A 902 -8.52 -14.27 34.98
C GLN A 902 -9.97 -14.81 35.03
N SER A 903 -10.78 -14.64 33.98
CA SER A 903 -12.15 -15.20 33.97
C SER A 903 -12.20 -16.72 33.73
N PHE A 904 -11.07 -17.34 33.37
CA PHE A 904 -10.96 -18.80 33.25
C PHE A 904 -10.71 -19.51 34.59
N GLU A 905 -10.10 -18.83 35.57
CA GLU A 905 -9.81 -19.39 36.90
C GLU A 905 -11.04 -20.06 37.57
N PRO A 906 -12.21 -19.40 37.71
CA PRO A 906 -13.38 -19.95 38.40
C PRO A 906 -14.18 -21.00 37.60
N VAL A 907 -13.79 -21.30 36.36
CA VAL A 907 -14.43 -22.32 35.51
C VAL A 907 -14.02 -23.73 35.92
N VAL A 908 -12.82 -23.87 36.48
CA VAL A 908 -12.37 -25.11 37.12
C VAL A 908 -13.10 -25.30 38.44
N ARG A 909 -13.76 -26.45 38.61
CA ARG A 909 -14.45 -26.83 39.84
C ARG A 909 -13.62 -27.72 40.75
N ASN A 910 -12.72 -28.53 40.18
CA ASN A 910 -11.94 -29.49 40.94
C ASN A 910 -10.67 -29.90 40.17
N SER A 911 -9.64 -30.36 40.88
CA SER A 911 -8.40 -30.88 40.30
C SER A 911 -7.77 -31.96 41.19
N SER A 912 -6.77 -32.69 40.67
CA SER A 912 -5.94 -33.58 41.47
C SER A 912 -4.45 -33.23 41.42
N GLY A 913 -3.74 -33.61 42.49
CA GLY A 913 -2.28 -33.63 42.57
C GLY A 913 -1.61 -32.33 42.16
N SER A 914 -0.90 -32.37 41.04
CA SER A 914 -0.03 -31.29 40.56
C SER A 914 -0.77 -30.10 39.93
N PHE A 915 -2.03 -30.23 39.51
CA PHE A 915 -2.79 -29.15 38.87
C PHE A 915 -3.15 -28.01 39.82
N ALA A 916 -2.61 -26.81 39.55
CA ALA A 916 -3.06 -25.57 40.17
C ALA A 916 -2.96 -24.39 39.20
N TRP A 917 -3.72 -23.32 39.49
CA TRP A 917 -3.60 -22.02 38.84
C TRP A 917 -2.25 -21.38 39.18
N ARG A 918 -1.40 -21.16 38.17
CA ARG A 918 -0.04 -20.63 38.33
C ARG A 918 0.35 -19.73 37.16
N PRO A 919 1.23 -18.73 37.36
CA PRO A 919 1.83 -17.97 36.28
C PRO A 919 2.95 -18.78 35.61
N GLU A 920 2.94 -18.86 34.28
CA GLU A 920 4.06 -19.40 33.51
C GLU A 920 5.30 -18.50 33.55
N ARG A 921 5.14 -17.22 33.95
CA ARG A 921 6.20 -16.21 34.04
C ARG A 921 6.02 -15.33 35.29
N PRO A 922 6.18 -15.84 36.52
CA PRO A 922 5.88 -15.11 37.77
C PRO A 922 6.56 -13.73 37.86
N GLY A 923 7.83 -13.62 37.48
CA GLY A 923 8.59 -12.36 37.44
C GLY A 923 8.32 -11.49 36.20
N ALA A 924 7.08 -11.45 35.70
CA ALA A 924 6.66 -10.54 34.63
C ALA A 924 5.78 -9.42 35.17
N ALA A 925 5.81 -8.26 34.49
CA ALA A 925 5.34 -6.98 35.03
C ALA A 925 3.83 -6.88 35.32
N ASP A 926 3.00 -7.73 34.70
CA ASP A 926 1.55 -7.71 34.83
C ASP A 926 0.95 -9.10 34.60
N PHE A 927 -0.31 -9.28 35.00
CA PHE A 927 -1.06 -10.55 34.93
C PHE A 927 -1.01 -11.20 33.53
N VAL A 928 -1.19 -10.42 32.47
CA VAL A 928 -1.24 -10.95 31.09
C VAL A 928 0.15 -11.36 30.61
N ALA A 929 1.20 -10.62 31.02
CA ALA A 929 2.59 -11.00 30.76
C ALA A 929 3.06 -12.21 31.58
N GLN A 930 2.48 -12.40 32.78
CA GLN A 930 2.72 -13.55 33.65
C GLN A 930 2.16 -14.86 33.10
N LYS A 931 1.26 -14.80 32.09
CA LYS A 931 0.69 -15.96 31.40
C LYS A 931 0.12 -17.01 32.39
N TRP A 932 -0.89 -16.62 33.15
CA TRP A 932 -1.57 -17.53 34.07
C TRP A 932 -2.29 -18.68 33.33
N ALA A 933 -2.17 -19.88 33.87
CA ALA A 933 -2.80 -21.11 33.38
C ALA A 933 -3.04 -22.09 34.55
N TRP A 934 -4.00 -23.01 34.37
CA TRP A 934 -4.09 -24.21 35.20
C TRP A 934 -3.09 -25.22 34.66
N SER A 935 -1.95 -25.34 35.33
CA SER A 935 -0.80 -26.16 34.91
C SER A 935 -0.61 -27.36 35.83
N GLY A 936 -0.55 -28.57 35.25
CA GLY A 936 -0.23 -29.84 35.91
C GLY A 936 0.97 -30.52 35.23
N PHE A 937 1.55 -31.53 35.90
CA PHE A 937 2.87 -32.08 35.55
C PHE A 937 2.98 -33.61 35.64
N THR A 938 2.06 -34.30 36.32
CA THR A 938 2.18 -35.74 36.62
C THR A 938 1.12 -36.56 35.87
N PRO A 939 1.49 -37.64 35.14
CA PRO A 939 0.53 -38.55 34.53
C PRO A 939 -0.48 -39.12 35.54
N GLY A 940 -1.75 -39.17 35.14
CA GLY A 940 -2.87 -39.54 35.99
C GLY A 940 -3.55 -38.35 36.70
N ASP A 941 -2.89 -37.19 36.81
CA ASP A 941 -3.54 -36.00 37.35
C ASP A 941 -4.58 -35.42 36.39
N TRP A 942 -5.64 -34.86 36.96
CA TRP A 942 -6.76 -34.32 36.21
C TRP A 942 -7.26 -32.96 36.69
N LEU A 943 -7.99 -32.30 35.79
CA LEU A 943 -8.60 -30.99 35.93
C LEU A 943 -10.06 -31.08 35.45
N GLU A 944 -11.02 -30.59 36.23
CA GLU A 944 -12.45 -30.65 35.91
C GLU A 944 -13.07 -29.26 35.79
N LEU A 945 -13.63 -28.97 34.61
CA LEU A 945 -14.29 -27.72 34.24
C LEU A 945 -15.80 -27.91 34.28
N GLU A 946 -16.56 -26.87 34.65
CA GLU A 946 -18.03 -26.84 34.56
C GLU A 946 -18.49 -25.67 33.68
N LEU A 947 -19.28 -25.98 32.65
CA LEU A 947 -19.75 -25.05 31.62
C LEU A 947 -21.28 -25.12 31.48
N ASP A 948 -21.91 -23.98 31.19
CA ASP A 948 -23.21 -24.01 30.52
C ASP A 948 -22.96 -24.16 29.02
N THR A 949 -23.37 -25.28 28.43
CA THR A 949 -23.22 -25.55 27.00
C THR A 949 -24.50 -25.31 26.20
N ARG A 950 -25.57 -24.75 26.80
CA ARG A 950 -26.82 -24.43 26.11
C ARG A 950 -26.63 -23.30 25.10
N ALA A 951 -27.31 -23.38 23.96
CA ALA A 951 -27.41 -22.28 23.02
C ALA A 951 -28.33 -21.17 23.60
N PRO A 952 -27.98 -19.87 23.40
CA PRO A 952 -28.79 -18.77 23.91
C PRO A 952 -30.18 -18.76 23.25
N ALA A 953 -31.21 -18.51 24.06
CA ALA A 953 -32.60 -18.45 23.65
C ALA A 953 -33.27 -17.14 24.12
N PRO A 954 -34.29 -16.64 23.39
CA PRO A 954 -35.14 -15.56 23.89
C PRO A 954 -35.81 -15.94 25.22
N PRO A 955 -36.09 -14.97 26.11
CA PRO A 955 -36.78 -15.23 27.38
C PRO A 955 -38.07 -16.05 27.19
N GLY A 956 -38.23 -17.09 27.99
CA GLY A 956 -39.39 -18.00 27.92
C GLY A 956 -39.38 -19.04 26.80
N LYS A 957 -38.34 -19.09 25.95
CA LYS A 957 -38.18 -20.13 24.92
C LYS A 957 -37.05 -21.12 25.28
N PRO A 958 -37.16 -22.41 24.92
CA PRO A 958 -36.09 -23.37 25.15
C PRO A 958 -34.87 -23.09 24.24
N PRO A 959 -33.65 -23.54 24.64
CA PRO A 959 -32.48 -23.55 23.77
C PRO A 959 -32.76 -24.21 22.40
N PRO A 960 -32.30 -23.63 21.28
CA PRO A 960 -32.33 -24.29 19.98
C PRO A 960 -31.68 -25.68 20.03
N ALA A 961 -32.33 -26.70 19.48
CA ALA A 961 -31.79 -28.06 19.47
C ALA A 961 -30.50 -28.18 18.65
N GLY A 962 -29.59 -29.08 19.05
CA GLY A 962 -28.30 -29.33 18.40
C GLY A 962 -27.14 -29.44 19.38
N ASN A 963 -25.91 -29.56 18.87
CA ASN A 963 -24.69 -29.52 19.68
C ASN A 963 -24.13 -28.09 19.77
N SER A 964 -23.37 -27.83 20.82
CA SER A 964 -22.49 -26.66 20.92
C SER A 964 -21.06 -27.05 20.57
N LEU A 965 -20.27 -26.06 20.12
CA LEU A 965 -18.83 -26.17 19.96
C LEU A 965 -18.16 -25.67 21.25
N VAL A 966 -17.14 -26.39 21.71
CA VAL A 966 -16.26 -25.94 22.80
C VAL A 966 -14.83 -25.84 22.30
N TRP A 967 -14.20 -24.69 22.56
CA TRP A 967 -12.81 -24.42 22.19
C TRP A 967 -11.98 -24.32 23.47
N LEU A 968 -11.29 -25.40 23.82
CA LEU A 968 -10.41 -25.48 24.98
C LEU A 968 -9.01 -25.05 24.57
N THR A 969 -8.45 -24.03 25.19
CA THR A 969 -7.13 -23.49 24.83
C THR A 969 -6.04 -24.05 25.74
N SER A 970 -5.09 -24.77 25.14
CA SER A 970 -3.92 -25.35 25.80
C SER A 970 -2.62 -24.74 25.29
N LEU A 971 -1.62 -24.62 26.16
CA LEU A 971 -0.25 -24.30 25.75
C LEU A 971 0.30 -25.44 24.87
N ARG A 972 0.89 -25.09 23.72
CA ARG A 972 1.78 -25.99 22.98
C ARG A 972 3.20 -25.44 22.99
N SER A 973 4.19 -26.29 23.23
CA SER A 973 5.62 -25.92 23.27
C SER A 973 6.52 -27.09 22.85
N TYR A 974 7.77 -26.80 22.54
CA TYR A 974 8.78 -27.77 22.11
C TYR A 974 9.48 -28.49 23.26
N GLN A 975 9.48 -27.90 24.47
CA GLN A 975 10.10 -28.47 25.67
C GLN A 975 9.10 -28.59 26.83
N HIS A 976 9.31 -29.61 27.67
CA HIS A 976 8.56 -29.98 28.87
C HIS A 976 7.11 -30.47 28.68
N MET A 977 6.56 -30.48 27.47
CA MET A 977 5.12 -30.70 27.27
C MET A 977 4.73 -32.17 27.16
N GLY A 978 3.65 -32.54 27.85
CA GLY A 978 3.02 -33.85 27.77
C GLY A 978 1.84 -33.90 26.80
N VAL A 979 0.98 -34.88 27.03
CA VAL A 979 -0.29 -35.05 26.34
C VAL A 979 -1.39 -35.37 27.36
N ALA A 980 -2.64 -35.10 27.01
CA ALA A 980 -3.78 -35.32 27.90
C ALA A 980 -4.95 -36.01 27.17
N SER A 981 -5.81 -36.70 27.92
CA SER A 981 -7.15 -37.06 27.46
C SER A 981 -8.15 -35.97 27.86
N LEU A 982 -9.22 -35.85 27.08
CA LEU A 982 -10.37 -34.98 27.33
C LEU A 982 -11.64 -35.81 27.19
N ALA A 983 -12.53 -35.74 28.18
CA ALA A 983 -13.82 -36.42 28.16
C ALA A 983 -14.92 -35.62 28.88
N CYS A 984 -16.16 -35.77 28.42
CA CYS A 984 -17.34 -35.32 29.15
C CYS A 984 -17.68 -36.34 30.25
N VAL A 985 -17.85 -35.88 31.49
CA VAL A 985 -18.00 -36.75 32.68
C VAL A 985 -19.32 -36.55 33.44
N SER A 986 -20.06 -35.47 33.18
CA SER A 986 -21.35 -35.22 33.82
C SER A 986 -22.21 -34.25 33.02
N GLY A 987 -23.53 -34.49 32.97
CA GLY A 987 -24.53 -33.62 32.34
C GLY A 987 -24.55 -33.61 30.80
N CYS A 988 -23.38 -33.67 30.17
CA CYS A 988 -23.20 -33.61 28.73
C CYS A 988 -22.43 -34.83 28.19
N ALA A 989 -22.52 -35.04 26.87
CA ALA A 989 -21.72 -36.01 26.13
C ALA A 989 -20.89 -35.32 25.05
N CYS A 990 -19.67 -35.83 24.84
CA CYS A 990 -18.78 -35.45 23.74
C CYS A 990 -17.89 -36.65 23.41
N LYS A 991 -17.30 -36.66 22.21
CA LYS A 991 -16.33 -37.69 21.82
C LYS A 991 -15.07 -37.55 22.68
N PRO A 992 -14.58 -38.62 23.36
CA PRO A 992 -13.30 -38.58 24.05
C PRO A 992 -12.15 -38.33 23.07
N SER A 993 -11.23 -37.44 23.45
CA SER A 993 -10.15 -36.94 22.59
C SER A 993 -8.80 -36.95 23.27
N ARG A 994 -7.73 -37.07 22.47
CA ARG A 994 -6.34 -36.91 22.93
C ARG A 994 -5.83 -35.54 22.49
N LEU A 995 -5.34 -34.76 23.45
CA LEU A 995 -4.77 -33.42 23.27
C LEU A 995 -3.25 -33.53 23.32
N ASP A 996 -2.56 -33.06 22.27
CA ASP A 996 -1.09 -33.15 22.18
C ASP A 996 -0.46 -31.75 22.35
N ALA A 997 0.18 -31.51 23.50
CA ALA A 997 0.79 -30.21 23.81
C ALA A 997 2.22 -30.06 23.25
N THR A 998 2.77 -31.07 22.60
CA THR A 998 4.10 -31.00 21.99
C THR A 998 4.07 -30.29 20.64
N THR A 999 5.19 -29.71 20.20
CA THR A 999 5.39 -29.19 18.83
C THR A 999 6.87 -29.25 18.44
N PRO A 1000 7.23 -29.57 17.19
CA PRO A 1000 8.63 -29.56 16.75
C PRO A 1000 9.17 -28.14 16.51
N HIS A 1001 8.32 -27.11 16.58
CA HIS A 1001 8.69 -25.71 16.32
C HIS A 1001 9.14 -25.01 17.61
N LEU A 1002 10.27 -24.29 17.55
CA LEU A 1002 10.88 -23.55 18.67
C LEU A 1002 10.08 -22.30 19.08
N LEU A 1003 8.85 -22.50 19.53
CA LEU A 1003 7.88 -21.48 19.96
C LEU A 1003 6.95 -22.04 21.05
N SER A 1004 6.26 -21.15 21.76
CA SER A 1004 5.30 -21.52 22.81
C SER A 1004 4.03 -20.67 22.68
N LEU A 1005 2.95 -21.29 22.16
CA LEU A 1005 1.69 -20.64 21.80
C LEU A 1005 0.51 -21.29 22.52
N PHE A 1006 -0.48 -20.50 22.88
CA PHE A 1006 -1.76 -21.02 23.37
C PHE A 1006 -2.67 -21.31 22.17
N MET A 1007 -2.99 -22.59 21.96
CA MET A 1007 -3.70 -23.09 20.78
C MET A 1007 -5.06 -23.69 21.18
N PRO A 1008 -6.15 -23.34 20.48
CA PRO A 1008 -7.47 -23.91 20.75
C PRO A 1008 -7.63 -25.31 20.15
N TYR A 1009 -8.22 -26.22 20.94
CA TYR A 1009 -8.75 -27.49 20.48
C TYR A 1009 -10.28 -27.41 20.41
N VAL A 1010 -10.85 -27.73 19.24
CA VAL A 1010 -12.29 -27.59 18.93
C VAL A 1010 -12.96 -28.96 18.93
N PHE A 1011 -14.08 -29.09 19.65
CA PHE A 1011 -14.89 -30.30 19.68
C PHE A 1011 -16.39 -29.99 19.88
N GLU A 1012 -17.24 -30.94 19.51
CA GLU A 1012 -18.70 -30.87 19.74
C GLU A 1012 -19.08 -31.46 21.10
N VAL A 1013 -20.08 -30.85 21.73
CA VAL A 1013 -20.66 -31.29 23.00
C VAL A 1013 -22.18 -31.12 22.98
N THR A 1014 -22.91 -32.02 23.65
CA THR A 1014 -24.35 -31.84 23.86
C THR A 1014 -24.63 -30.68 24.81
N GLN A 1015 -25.77 -30.02 24.63
CA GLN A 1015 -26.19 -28.91 25.47
C GLN A 1015 -26.61 -29.38 26.87
N HIS A 1016 -26.02 -28.80 27.91
CA HIS A 1016 -26.41 -28.99 29.30
C HIS A 1016 -26.00 -27.77 30.14
N GLU A 1017 -26.80 -27.39 31.13
CA GLU A 1017 -26.56 -26.21 31.96
C GLU A 1017 -25.34 -26.30 32.88
N ARG A 1018 -24.92 -27.53 33.15
CA ARG A 1018 -23.75 -27.91 33.96
C ARG A 1018 -23.05 -29.08 33.28
N CYS A 1019 -22.53 -28.84 32.09
CA CYS A 1019 -21.66 -29.78 31.39
C CYS A 1019 -20.31 -29.83 32.11
N ARG A 1020 -19.90 -31.01 32.61
CA ARG A 1020 -18.58 -31.19 33.21
C ARG A 1020 -17.63 -31.93 32.30
N LEU A 1021 -16.47 -31.33 32.09
CA LEU A 1021 -15.38 -31.82 31.25
C LEU A 1021 -14.18 -32.16 32.13
N ARG A 1022 -13.59 -33.34 31.96
CA ARG A 1022 -12.34 -33.70 32.62
C ARG A 1022 -11.20 -33.80 31.62
N ILE A 1023 -10.09 -33.17 31.95
CA ILE A 1023 -8.80 -33.27 31.27
C ILE A 1023 -7.89 -34.11 32.17
N THR A 1024 -7.22 -35.14 31.66
CA THR A 1024 -6.31 -36.00 32.46
C THR A 1024 -4.96 -36.14 31.75
N ILE A 1025 -3.85 -35.86 32.43
CA ILE A 1025 -2.49 -35.99 31.88
C ILE A 1025 -2.18 -37.47 31.65
N LEU A 1026 -1.62 -37.79 30.49
CA LEU A 1026 -1.30 -39.15 30.07
C LEU A 1026 0.21 -39.44 30.16
N PRO A 1027 0.61 -40.70 30.37
CA PRO A 1027 2.01 -41.13 30.32
C PRO A 1027 2.54 -41.29 28.89
N ASP A 1028 1.70 -41.14 27.86
CA ASP A 1028 2.10 -41.29 26.47
C ASP A 1028 3.06 -40.16 26.02
N ALA A 1029 3.98 -40.48 25.11
CA ALA A 1029 4.79 -39.48 24.42
C ALA A 1029 3.95 -38.67 23.40
N GLY A 1030 4.26 -37.38 23.24
CA GLY A 1030 3.64 -36.55 22.19
C GLY A 1030 4.21 -36.78 20.79
N GLN A 1031 3.59 -36.14 19.80
CA GLN A 1031 4.05 -36.17 18.41
C GLN A 1031 5.47 -35.61 18.20
N ALA A 1032 5.92 -34.70 19.07
CA ALA A 1032 7.29 -34.21 19.11
C ALA A 1032 7.96 -34.54 20.46
N PRO A 1033 9.27 -34.85 20.49
CA PRO A 1033 10.00 -35.06 21.74
C PRO A 1033 9.97 -33.81 22.63
N SER A 1034 9.61 -33.96 23.91
CA SER A 1034 9.55 -32.82 24.85
C SER A 1034 10.05 -33.14 26.28
N GLY A 1035 10.16 -34.43 26.65
CA GLY A 1035 10.90 -34.91 27.83
C GLY A 1035 10.14 -34.95 29.17
N GLU A 1036 9.03 -34.24 29.32
CA GLU A 1036 8.23 -34.20 30.56
C GLU A 1036 6.72 -34.22 30.23
N HIS A 1037 5.86 -34.22 31.26
CA HIS A 1037 4.40 -34.38 31.11
C HIS A 1037 3.60 -33.11 31.43
N LYS A 1038 4.16 -31.91 31.24
CA LYS A 1038 3.45 -30.66 31.54
C LYS A 1038 2.22 -30.48 30.64
N PHE A 1039 1.08 -30.14 31.24
CA PHE A 1039 -0.12 -29.73 30.50
C PHE A 1039 -0.72 -28.48 31.15
N ALA A 1040 -1.05 -27.47 30.34
CA ALA A 1040 -1.47 -26.15 30.81
C ALA A 1040 -2.63 -25.59 29.96
N VAL A 1041 -3.71 -25.14 30.60
CA VAL A 1041 -4.89 -24.55 29.94
C VAL A 1041 -5.25 -23.20 30.56
N ASN A 1042 -5.72 -22.24 29.74
CA ASN A 1042 -5.91 -20.83 30.17
C ASN A 1042 -7.16 -20.13 29.61
N ALA A 1043 -7.93 -20.78 28.75
CA ALA A 1043 -9.18 -20.26 28.22
C ALA A 1043 -10.09 -21.40 27.73
N VAL A 1044 -11.40 -21.17 27.83
CA VAL A 1044 -12.41 -22.01 27.18
C VAL A 1044 -13.55 -21.13 26.65
N VAL A 1045 -14.03 -21.47 25.46
CA VAL A 1045 -15.17 -20.78 24.84
C VAL A 1045 -16.24 -21.80 24.48
N VAL A 1046 -17.49 -21.46 24.76
CA VAL A 1046 -18.68 -22.16 24.26
C VAL A 1046 -19.27 -21.31 23.14
N ALA A 1047 -19.50 -21.92 21.98
CA ALA A 1047 -20.15 -21.30 20.83
C ALA A 1047 -21.27 -22.20 20.28
N ARG A 1048 -22.33 -21.61 19.75
CA ARG A 1048 -23.37 -22.34 19.04
C ARG A 1048 -22.79 -22.87 17.72
N LYS A 1049 -23.01 -24.15 17.42
CA LYS A 1049 -22.72 -24.72 16.09
C LYS A 1049 -23.73 -24.14 15.06
N PRO A 1050 -23.28 -23.68 13.87
CA PRO A 1050 -24.17 -23.40 12.75
C PRO A 1050 -24.99 -24.64 12.36
N ALA A 1051 -26.06 -24.42 11.58
CA ALA A 1051 -27.09 -25.44 11.32
C ALA A 1051 -26.58 -26.63 10.47
#